data_AF-A0A937VVS4-F1
#
_entry.id   AF-A0A937VVS4-F1
#
_cell.length_a   1.000
_cell.length_b   1.000
_cell.length_c   1.000
_cell.angle_alpha   90.00
_cell.angle_beta   90.00
_cell.angle_gamma   90.00
#
_symmetry.space_group_name_H-M   'P 1'
#
loop_
_entity.id
_entity.type
_entity.pdbx_description
1 polymer ?
#
loop_
_entity_poly.entity_id
_entity_poly.type
_entity_poly.pdbx_seq_one_letter_code
_entity_poly.pdbx_strand_id
1 'polypeptide(L)'
;NASDLIENLPNELPSLQWDFSTSPSDTLTIYLLCETTKEEEVEFTFLKILKKWLLPGKRINILSKHGLSFRWDIFPAKNFFLIETKIFIEEGKDLTIIQENLSSLTNNIINSINEKRFTKYVLNTRPLSLGPKMEIVHKELIYLLKKYSTYFDEALFKELSRFLSLAPSNFCDPRPARIITKIIASHCIMRASILRSINLFPQARHLIVRYANTTLNFHFGSKPVLGLILCVSILDRHDFLEEDHIEQAARAIIPSLQIIKDSFYTYQGTNDPVRSVYVELEKMDGTQFLQSEIGLLKKELEEEIKRRIETLVPSIFMIRNEEETMRNILILSQELKYLSDIPQVMISLDRQSSSEIFFTVILVRLHKQGQSSIQKKFEKLSHSVRFIPDRIQQVGFLRKNSPKEANVFHLALPKTPSLLRANFSVNFYLARQKIVHLLESTIGHFRDYNGGMILKQGELFCLFKDSFQKLSQKNHELLENFFFSLNPIETQATLPLKSLTTLFTLFLTAIKADLPRKEDYFLKIEEKNDQLYTLIRTQETSFKDELFQSFSYREFSHKSLIQTHVTFQGSLYSGFILQSNDSKKHNLFIEAVHSAIQNWKNKLKNEQTLRLSFTDLPRTFDPRLGGDQTTCTLLKMLFEGLTRINKNGKPELAIAESVEISKDQKKYLFRLKKCLWSNGDQITAYDFEYAWKKIISPLFSTAFIYFFHPIKNAKIANEGRCSLDDVGIRALNNDTLEVLLENPTPEFLELTAHTLYSPVNHELDKRHPNWGSGEESKFVCNGPFVIKKLIPGLNATFVKNVLYCNKADVKLEQILISKDNSFIANEMFKNDETDWLGKPLRAWEPFFSKNQEESISSTPMGIFWCVFNTSCFPFNNMKLRQALSLAIDRKQLTENLQYDALPASTPLPLCHTMNHDPKEVSGNKQTAIRLFEEALEELGLTRKTFPVLNIIYSNSNIRESSSLMLAQEWQKLFNIQFQIVGYEFHSCLNKMLKGDYQLGTLFWQSLIDNPLYTLNAFKDPSHEINFAKWHNSEYVKLLDLAQQELDPLTRIKFLAAAERILIKEKPVLPIFYEKERNVKKHHIKNVYYSQTTGYVDFKSCYIQR
;
A
#
# COMPACT_ATOMS: atom_id res chain seq x y z
N ASN A 1 -20.29 30.91 -54.40
CA ASN A 1 -19.19 30.71 -55.35
C ASN A 1 -18.28 29.61 -54.84
N ALA A 2 -18.21 28.48 -55.55
CA ALA A 2 -17.32 27.37 -55.19
C ALA A 2 -15.83 27.73 -55.33
N SER A 3 -15.51 28.81 -56.06
CA SER A 3 -14.14 29.35 -56.21
C SER A 3 -13.57 29.95 -54.92
N ASP A 4 -14.37 30.72 -54.16
CA ASP A 4 -13.90 31.39 -52.92
C ASP A 4 -13.64 30.40 -51.77
N LEU A 5 -14.36 29.27 -51.77
CA LEU A 5 -14.16 28.16 -50.83
C LEU A 5 -12.87 27.39 -51.13
N ILE A 6 -12.50 27.24 -52.41
CA ILE A 6 -11.30 26.50 -52.82
C ILE A 6 -10.02 27.31 -52.60
N GLU A 7 -10.05 28.64 -52.75
CA GLU A 7 -8.88 29.50 -52.48
C GLU A 7 -8.54 29.62 -50.99
N ASN A 8 -9.52 29.57 -50.09
CA ASN A 8 -9.32 29.71 -48.64
C ASN A 8 -9.08 28.39 -47.91
N LEU A 9 -9.41 27.25 -48.54
CA LEU A 9 -9.29 25.92 -47.95
C LEU A 9 -7.92 25.62 -47.32
N PRO A 10 -6.76 26.01 -47.91
CA PRO A 10 -5.45 25.75 -47.32
C PRO A 10 -5.22 26.45 -45.96
N ASN A 11 -5.89 27.56 -45.69
CA ASN A 11 -5.76 28.31 -44.44
C ASN A 11 -6.61 27.73 -43.30
N GLU A 12 -7.53 26.81 -43.62
CA GLU A 12 -8.43 26.14 -42.67
C GLU A 12 -8.00 24.70 -42.36
N LEU A 13 -6.81 24.28 -42.81
CA LEU A 13 -6.25 22.95 -42.56
C LEU A 13 -5.28 22.96 -41.36
N PRO A 14 -5.23 21.89 -40.53
CA PRO A 14 -6.02 20.66 -40.63
C PRO A 14 -7.47 20.86 -40.17
N SER A 15 -8.40 20.31 -40.96
CA SER A 15 -9.84 20.39 -40.71
C SER A 15 -10.37 19.04 -40.25
N LEU A 16 -11.16 19.06 -39.17
CA LEU A 16 -11.77 17.89 -38.57
C LEU A 16 -13.29 18.01 -38.67
N GLN A 17 -13.93 17.07 -39.35
CA GLN A 17 -15.38 16.96 -39.43
C GLN A 17 -15.82 15.59 -38.96
N TRP A 18 -17.08 15.48 -38.53
CA TRP A 18 -17.64 14.21 -38.13
C TRP A 18 -19.13 14.17 -38.36
N ASP A 19 -19.65 12.98 -38.63
CA ASP A 19 -21.06 12.73 -38.87
C ASP A 19 -21.52 11.47 -38.13
N PHE A 20 -22.76 11.49 -37.65
CA PHE A 20 -23.39 10.39 -36.93
C PHE A 20 -24.49 9.78 -37.80
N SER A 21 -24.33 8.51 -38.19
CA SER A 21 -25.37 7.79 -38.95
C SER A 21 -26.47 7.28 -38.03
N THR A 22 -27.71 7.73 -38.23
CA THR A 22 -28.90 7.26 -37.50
C THR A 22 -29.61 6.12 -38.25
N SER A 23 -28.98 4.96 -38.43
CA SER A 23 -29.60 3.66 -38.80
C SER A 23 -28.54 2.56 -38.99
N PRO A 24 -28.91 1.27 -38.99
CA PRO A 24 -29.16 0.41 -37.82
C PRO A 24 -27.88 0.06 -37.01
N SER A 25 -26.75 0.73 -37.26
CA SER A 25 -25.51 0.61 -36.48
C SER A 25 -25.06 2.00 -36.03
N ASP A 26 -25.09 2.27 -34.73
CA ASP A 26 -24.61 3.51 -34.10
C ASP A 26 -23.13 3.74 -34.48
N THR A 27 -22.90 4.48 -35.56
CA THR A 27 -21.57 4.68 -36.15
C THR A 27 -21.25 6.16 -36.25
N LEU A 28 -20.09 6.52 -35.71
CA LEU A 28 -19.48 7.83 -35.87
C LEU A 28 -18.44 7.74 -36.96
N THR A 29 -18.59 8.58 -37.98
CA THR A 29 -17.55 8.74 -39.00
C THR A 29 -16.83 10.05 -38.75
N ILE A 30 -15.51 10.01 -38.58
CA ILE A 30 -14.66 11.18 -38.42
C ILE A 30 -13.79 11.34 -39.65
N TYR A 31 -13.82 12.52 -40.25
CA TYR A 31 -13.01 12.94 -41.38
C TYR A 31 -11.94 13.92 -40.91
N LEU A 32 -10.68 13.60 -41.20
CA LEU A 32 -9.57 14.53 -41.02
C LEU A 32 -8.95 14.81 -42.39
N LEU A 33 -8.95 16.08 -42.78
CA LEU A 33 -8.24 16.58 -43.96
C LEU A 33 -7.05 17.42 -43.51
N CYS A 34 -5.86 17.12 -44.02
CA CYS A 34 -4.65 17.87 -43.70
C CYS A 34 -3.65 17.89 -44.86
N GLU A 35 -2.81 18.92 -44.89
CA GLU A 35 -1.62 18.96 -45.76
C GLU A 35 -0.48 18.20 -45.06
N THR A 36 0.04 17.14 -45.68
CA THR A 36 1.14 16.35 -45.09
C THR A 36 1.87 15.54 -46.15
N THR A 37 3.16 15.29 -45.90
CA THR A 37 3.97 14.32 -46.65
C THR A 37 4.26 13.05 -45.84
N LYS A 38 3.68 12.93 -44.64
CA LYS A 38 3.92 11.85 -43.66
C LYS A 38 2.59 11.26 -43.18
N GLU A 39 1.91 10.63 -44.10
CA GLU A 39 0.54 10.10 -43.95
C GLU A 39 0.44 9.13 -42.77
N GLU A 40 1.36 8.19 -42.66
CA GLU A 40 1.40 7.20 -41.57
C GLU A 40 1.56 7.83 -40.17
N GLU A 41 2.32 8.94 -40.06
CA GLU A 41 2.57 9.60 -38.77
C GLU A 41 1.34 10.38 -38.29
N VAL A 42 0.63 11.03 -39.23
CA VAL A 42 -0.63 11.72 -38.98
C VAL A 42 -1.71 10.71 -38.62
N GLU A 43 -1.85 9.64 -39.41
CA GLU A 43 -2.80 8.56 -39.15
C GLU A 43 -2.57 7.93 -37.76
N PHE A 44 -1.34 7.56 -37.43
CA PHE A 44 -1.02 6.94 -36.14
C PHE A 44 -1.34 7.88 -34.98
N THR A 45 -0.99 9.17 -35.10
CA THR A 45 -1.22 10.17 -34.06
C THR A 45 -2.71 10.42 -33.84
N PHE A 46 -3.44 10.63 -34.94
CA PHE A 46 -4.88 10.85 -34.93
C PHE A 46 -5.62 9.68 -34.29
N LEU A 47 -5.37 8.45 -34.74
CA LEU A 47 -6.00 7.25 -34.19
C LEU A 47 -5.64 7.02 -32.71
N LYS A 48 -4.42 7.36 -32.29
CA LYS A 48 -3.98 7.19 -30.90
C LYS A 48 -4.64 8.20 -29.95
N ILE A 49 -4.83 9.44 -30.39
CA ILE A 49 -5.55 10.46 -29.62
C ILE A 49 -7.02 10.06 -29.51
N LEU A 50 -7.65 9.64 -30.63
CA LEU A 50 -9.01 9.14 -30.61
C LEU A 50 -9.14 7.97 -29.63
N LYS A 51 -8.37 6.89 -29.81
CA LYS A 51 -8.43 5.69 -28.94
C LYS A 51 -8.21 5.97 -27.46
N LYS A 52 -7.41 6.97 -27.10
CA LYS A 52 -7.04 7.26 -25.71
C LYS A 52 -7.97 8.27 -25.04
N TRP A 53 -8.49 9.23 -25.80
CA TRP A 53 -9.12 10.43 -25.23
C TRP A 53 -10.52 10.72 -25.73
N LEU A 54 -10.94 10.20 -26.88
CA LEU A 54 -12.33 10.34 -27.34
C LEU A 54 -13.30 9.65 -26.37
N LEU A 55 -12.85 8.53 -25.76
CA LEU A 55 -13.53 7.86 -24.65
C LEU A 55 -12.52 7.36 -23.60
N PRO A 56 -12.09 8.21 -22.66
CA PRO A 56 -11.07 7.86 -21.68
C PRO A 56 -11.52 6.67 -20.82
N GLY A 57 -10.70 5.62 -20.75
CA GLY A 57 -11.00 4.42 -19.94
C GLY A 57 -11.81 3.33 -20.65
N LYS A 58 -12.36 3.57 -21.85
CA LYS A 58 -12.94 2.53 -22.72
C LYS A 58 -12.12 2.34 -24.00
N ARG A 59 -12.19 1.15 -24.60
CA ARG A 59 -11.57 0.89 -25.92
C ARG A 59 -12.53 1.32 -27.02
N ILE A 60 -12.00 2.02 -28.01
CA ILE A 60 -12.77 2.49 -29.15
C ILE A 60 -12.66 1.48 -30.28
N ASN A 61 -13.81 0.96 -30.73
CA ASN A 61 -13.90 -0.01 -31.80
C ASN A 61 -13.96 0.68 -33.16
N ILE A 62 -12.82 0.69 -33.84
CA ILE A 62 -12.69 1.25 -35.19
C ILE A 62 -13.12 0.17 -36.18
N LEU A 63 -14.26 0.37 -36.84
CA LEU A 63 -14.85 -0.55 -37.82
C LEU A 63 -14.06 -0.57 -39.12
N SER A 64 -13.75 0.63 -39.62
CA SER A 64 -12.97 0.79 -40.84
C SER A 64 -12.19 2.10 -40.78
N LYS A 65 -11.07 2.09 -41.50
CA LYS A 65 -10.25 3.26 -41.73
C LYS A 65 -9.87 3.28 -43.21
N HIS A 66 -10.06 4.42 -43.86
CA HIS A 66 -9.66 4.63 -45.24
C HIS A 66 -8.86 5.93 -45.33
N GLY A 67 -7.57 5.79 -45.63
CA GLY A 67 -6.70 6.91 -45.96
C GLY A 67 -6.63 7.06 -47.47
N LEU A 68 -6.80 8.29 -47.96
CA LEU A 68 -6.60 8.65 -49.35
C LEU A 68 -5.63 9.83 -49.43
N SER A 69 -4.60 9.62 -50.23
CA SER A 69 -3.57 10.61 -50.49
C SER A 69 -3.75 11.11 -51.91
N PHE A 70 -3.85 12.41 -52.07
CA PHE A 70 -4.12 13.01 -53.37
C PHE A 70 -3.45 14.37 -53.50
N ARG A 71 -3.34 14.81 -54.76
CA ARG A 71 -2.94 16.17 -55.12
C ARG A 71 -4.10 16.82 -55.83
N TRP A 72 -4.37 18.07 -55.51
CA TRP A 72 -5.27 18.87 -56.33
C TRP A 72 -4.48 19.53 -57.44
N ASP A 73 -5.03 19.53 -58.64
CA ASP A 73 -4.43 20.19 -59.81
C ASP A 73 -4.24 21.70 -59.58
N ILE A 74 -5.06 22.28 -58.70
CA ILE A 74 -4.99 23.68 -58.26
C ILE A 74 -3.80 23.92 -57.31
N PHE A 75 -3.34 22.89 -56.58
CA PHE A 75 -2.22 22.94 -55.63
C PHE A 75 -1.19 21.83 -55.90
N PRO A 76 -0.51 21.83 -57.07
CA PRO A 76 0.29 20.69 -57.53
C PRO A 76 1.53 20.40 -56.65
N ALA A 77 1.97 21.37 -55.86
CA ALA A 77 3.12 21.24 -54.95
C ALA A 77 2.76 20.67 -53.56
N LYS A 78 1.47 20.49 -53.25
CA LYS A 78 1.00 20.06 -51.93
C LYS A 78 0.40 18.68 -51.98
N ASN A 79 0.78 17.84 -51.02
CA ASN A 79 0.15 16.53 -50.80
C ASN A 79 -0.93 16.68 -49.73
N PHE A 80 -2.13 16.22 -50.03
CA PHE A 80 -3.23 16.20 -49.08
C PHE A 80 -3.49 14.76 -48.66
N PHE A 81 -3.78 14.60 -47.37
CA PHE A 81 -4.18 13.34 -46.78
C PHE A 81 -5.56 13.51 -46.16
N LEU A 82 -6.49 12.70 -46.64
CA LEU A 82 -7.83 12.56 -46.08
C LEU A 82 -7.91 11.19 -45.41
N ILE A 83 -8.26 11.15 -44.13
CA ILE A 83 -8.56 9.90 -43.44
C ILE A 83 -10.00 9.91 -42.94
N GLU A 84 -10.74 8.91 -43.39
CA GLU A 84 -12.04 8.54 -42.86
C GLU A 84 -11.83 7.45 -41.81
N THR A 85 -12.31 7.68 -40.59
CA THR A 85 -12.32 6.68 -39.52
C THR A 85 -13.75 6.44 -39.07
N LYS A 86 -14.25 5.22 -39.30
CA LYS A 86 -15.56 4.77 -38.82
C LYS A 86 -15.40 4.07 -37.48
N ILE A 87 -16.10 4.59 -36.49
CA ILE A 87 -16.07 4.11 -35.12
C ILE A 87 -17.46 3.55 -34.81
N PHE A 88 -17.49 2.32 -34.34
CA PHE A 88 -18.70 1.76 -33.75
C PHE A 88 -18.87 2.34 -32.36
N ILE A 89 -20.04 2.92 -32.12
CA ILE A 89 -20.45 3.40 -30.81
C ILE A 89 -21.32 2.30 -30.22
N GLU A 90 -20.76 1.53 -29.29
CA GLU A 90 -21.45 0.39 -28.69
C GLU A 90 -22.64 0.81 -27.82
N GLU A 91 -22.59 2.01 -27.24
CA GLU A 91 -23.59 2.53 -26.31
C GLU A 91 -24.01 3.96 -26.69
N GLY A 92 -25.31 4.25 -26.83
CA GLY A 92 -25.80 5.62 -27.12
C GLY A 92 -25.42 6.69 -26.09
N LYS A 93 -24.95 6.31 -24.89
CA LYS A 93 -24.35 7.17 -23.85
C LYS A 93 -23.01 7.75 -24.27
N ASP A 94 -22.19 6.90 -24.86
CA ASP A 94 -20.85 7.21 -25.32
C ASP A 94 -20.94 8.30 -26.38
N LEU A 95 -22.03 8.37 -27.15
CA LEU A 95 -22.31 9.43 -28.12
C LEU A 95 -22.28 10.84 -27.50
N THR A 96 -22.82 11.05 -26.28
CA THR A 96 -22.77 12.36 -25.60
C THR A 96 -21.38 12.73 -25.09
N ILE A 97 -20.67 11.76 -24.48
CA ILE A 97 -19.27 11.94 -24.03
C ILE A 97 -18.35 12.15 -25.22
N ILE A 98 -18.59 11.43 -26.33
CA ILE A 98 -17.89 11.57 -27.60
C ILE A 98 -18.16 12.95 -28.18
N GLN A 99 -19.39 13.49 -28.13
CA GLN A 99 -19.71 14.83 -28.60
C GLN A 99 -19.02 15.94 -27.76
N GLU A 100 -19.05 15.83 -26.43
CA GLU A 100 -18.37 16.77 -25.52
C GLU A 100 -16.84 16.69 -25.65
N ASN A 101 -16.29 15.47 -25.73
CA ASN A 101 -14.86 15.27 -25.93
C ASN A 101 -14.44 15.64 -27.34
N LEU A 102 -15.22 15.38 -28.40
CA LEU A 102 -14.89 15.78 -29.77
C LEU A 102 -14.69 17.27 -29.84
N SER A 103 -15.67 18.05 -29.37
CA SER A 103 -15.58 19.51 -29.36
C SER A 103 -14.38 20.02 -28.53
N SER A 104 -14.11 19.41 -27.36
CA SER A 104 -12.92 19.74 -26.56
C SER A 104 -11.59 19.24 -27.16
N LEU A 105 -11.61 18.17 -27.95
CA LEU A 105 -10.44 17.52 -28.54
C LEU A 105 -10.11 18.11 -29.90
N THR A 106 -11.03 18.75 -30.61
CA THR A 106 -10.79 19.35 -31.93
C THR A 106 -9.54 20.22 -31.91
N ASN A 107 -9.47 21.16 -30.96
CA ASN A 107 -8.30 22.03 -30.80
C ASN A 107 -7.03 21.24 -30.40
N ASN A 108 -7.17 20.16 -29.62
CA ASN A 108 -6.03 19.35 -29.21
C ASN A 108 -5.51 18.46 -30.35
N ILE A 109 -6.38 17.93 -31.19
CA ILE A 109 -6.07 17.10 -32.37
C ILE A 109 -5.42 17.98 -33.43
N ILE A 110 -6.02 19.13 -33.75
CA ILE A 110 -5.45 20.11 -34.69
C ILE A 110 -4.05 20.52 -34.23
N ASN A 111 -3.89 20.91 -32.95
CA ASN A 111 -2.58 21.28 -32.41
C ASN A 111 -1.61 20.10 -32.34
N SER A 112 -2.08 18.86 -32.15
CA SER A 112 -1.22 17.66 -32.13
C SER A 112 -0.71 17.28 -33.52
N ILE A 113 -1.52 17.49 -34.56
CA ILE A 113 -1.14 17.27 -35.95
C ILE A 113 -0.13 18.32 -36.40
N ASN A 114 -0.34 19.58 -35.99
CA ASN A 114 0.58 20.67 -36.29
C ASN A 114 1.88 20.62 -35.44
N GLU A 115 1.79 20.18 -34.17
CA GLU A 115 2.92 20.16 -33.22
C GLU A 115 3.11 18.79 -32.55
N LYS A 116 4.16 18.07 -32.96
CA LYS A 116 4.56 16.76 -32.42
C LYS A 116 4.77 16.72 -30.89
N ARG A 117 5.09 17.86 -30.26
CA ARG A 117 5.30 17.98 -28.79
C ARG A 117 3.99 17.96 -28.02
N PHE A 118 2.95 18.58 -28.56
CA PHE A 118 1.63 18.66 -27.94
C PHE A 118 0.92 17.29 -27.92
N THR A 119 1.18 16.46 -28.93
CA THR A 119 0.73 15.06 -28.99
C THR A 119 1.17 14.26 -27.77
N LYS A 120 2.45 14.34 -27.40
CA LYS A 120 2.98 13.62 -26.23
C LYS A 120 2.42 14.15 -24.92
N TYR A 121 2.20 15.46 -24.82
CA TYR A 121 1.56 16.11 -23.68
C TYR A 121 0.16 15.53 -23.44
N VAL A 122 -0.71 15.62 -24.45
CA VAL A 122 -2.09 15.13 -24.39
C VAL A 122 -2.07 13.64 -24.05
N LEU A 123 -1.19 12.84 -24.67
CA LEU A 123 -1.07 11.41 -24.39
C LEU A 123 -0.57 11.08 -22.97
N ASN A 124 0.20 11.92 -22.28
CA ASN A 124 0.85 11.53 -21.02
C ASN A 124 0.25 12.16 -19.76
N THR A 125 -0.53 13.24 -19.86
CA THR A 125 -0.71 14.12 -18.69
C THR A 125 -2.10 14.39 -18.20
N ARG A 126 -3.17 14.09 -18.94
CA ARG A 126 -4.52 14.37 -18.41
C ARG A 126 -4.85 13.35 -17.30
N PRO A 127 -4.89 13.73 -16.01
CA PRO A 127 -5.31 12.86 -14.93
C PRO A 127 -6.81 13.05 -14.69
N LEU A 128 -7.43 12.04 -14.06
CA LEU A 128 -8.78 12.11 -13.51
C LEU A 128 -8.87 13.25 -12.47
N SER A 129 -9.90 14.10 -12.60
CA SER A 129 -10.30 15.23 -11.72
C SER A 129 -9.22 15.87 -10.83
N LEU A 130 -8.66 17.00 -11.25
CA LEU A 130 -7.83 17.86 -10.40
C LEU A 130 -8.72 18.79 -9.56
N GLY A 131 -8.36 19.06 -8.30
CA GLY A 131 -9.02 20.11 -7.51
C GLY A 131 -8.80 21.51 -8.13
N PRO A 132 -9.64 22.51 -7.80
CA PRO A 132 -9.69 23.81 -8.50
C PRO A 132 -8.36 24.56 -8.51
N LYS A 133 -7.56 24.42 -7.43
CA LYS A 133 -6.22 25.03 -7.32
C LYS A 133 -5.21 24.40 -8.27
N MET A 134 -5.27 23.08 -8.46
CA MET A 134 -4.37 22.35 -9.35
C MET A 134 -4.76 22.52 -10.82
N GLU A 135 -6.02 22.79 -11.13
CA GLU A 135 -6.43 23.22 -12.48
C GLU A 135 -5.78 24.54 -12.89
N ILE A 136 -5.65 25.50 -11.96
CA ILE A 136 -4.96 26.77 -12.21
C ILE A 136 -3.47 26.52 -12.47
N VAL A 137 -2.81 25.70 -11.65
CA VAL A 137 -1.40 25.31 -11.86
C VAL A 137 -1.23 24.66 -13.23
N HIS A 138 -2.15 23.78 -13.61
CA HIS A 138 -2.13 23.07 -14.89
C HIS A 138 -2.26 24.03 -16.08
N LYS A 139 -3.22 24.98 -16.04
CA LYS A 139 -3.39 26.01 -17.08
C LYS A 139 -2.13 26.87 -17.26
N GLU A 140 -1.50 27.26 -16.17
CA GLU A 140 -0.25 28.05 -16.20
C GLU A 140 0.93 27.26 -16.78
N LEU A 141 1.07 25.97 -16.47
CA LEU A 141 2.12 25.13 -17.07
C LEU A 141 1.94 24.98 -18.58
N ILE A 142 0.70 24.83 -19.06
CA ILE A 142 0.38 24.80 -20.51
C ILE A 142 0.80 26.11 -21.18
N TYR A 143 0.51 27.24 -20.56
CA TYR A 143 0.93 28.54 -21.07
C TYR A 143 2.45 28.63 -21.19
N LEU A 144 3.20 28.16 -20.18
CA LEU A 144 4.66 28.14 -20.22
C LEU A 144 5.21 27.24 -21.33
N LEU A 145 4.59 26.10 -21.60
CA LEU A 145 4.98 25.20 -22.70
C LEU A 145 4.78 25.85 -24.07
N LYS A 146 3.65 26.55 -24.27
CA LYS A 146 3.38 27.25 -25.53
C LYS A 146 4.36 28.40 -25.75
N LYS A 147 4.59 29.20 -24.70
CA LYS A 147 5.42 30.42 -24.79
C LYS A 147 6.92 30.13 -24.84
N TYR A 148 7.38 29.11 -24.12
CA TYR A 148 8.79 28.76 -23.95
C TYR A 148 9.05 27.32 -24.41
N SER A 149 8.53 26.98 -25.59
CA SER A 149 8.63 25.64 -26.17
C SER A 149 10.07 25.16 -26.36
N THR A 150 11.04 26.06 -26.45
CA THR A 150 12.47 25.75 -26.52
C THR A 150 13.08 25.25 -25.21
N TYR A 151 12.51 25.61 -24.06
CA TYR A 151 13.04 25.31 -22.72
C TYR A 151 12.30 24.19 -21.99
N PHE A 152 11.02 23.98 -22.33
CA PHE A 152 10.18 22.96 -21.70
C PHE A 152 9.80 21.86 -22.69
N ASP A 153 9.93 20.61 -22.25
CA ASP A 153 9.66 19.42 -23.03
C ASP A 153 8.85 18.38 -22.21
N GLU A 154 8.95 17.10 -22.58
CA GLU A 154 8.31 15.99 -21.88
C GLU A 154 8.72 15.89 -20.39
N ALA A 155 9.87 16.43 -20.00
CA ALA A 155 10.34 16.42 -18.62
C ALA A 155 9.46 17.26 -17.69
N LEU A 156 8.87 18.36 -18.17
CA LEU A 156 7.99 19.21 -17.34
C LEU A 156 6.77 18.43 -16.84
N PHE A 157 6.26 17.53 -17.67
CA PHE A 157 5.14 16.66 -17.35
C PHE A 157 5.48 15.57 -16.35
N LYS A 158 6.70 15.02 -16.46
CA LYS A 158 7.22 14.09 -15.45
C LYS A 158 7.36 14.77 -14.10
N GLU A 159 7.81 16.03 -14.06
CA GLU A 159 7.85 16.80 -12.81
C GLU A 159 6.46 17.11 -12.25
N LEU A 160 5.50 17.51 -13.10
CA LEU A 160 4.12 17.71 -12.65
C LEU A 160 3.53 16.43 -12.04
N SER A 161 3.71 15.29 -12.71
CA SER A 161 3.21 14.00 -12.22
C SER A 161 3.86 13.58 -10.90
N ARG A 162 5.18 13.81 -10.74
CA ARG A 162 5.90 13.56 -9.48
C ARG A 162 5.45 14.48 -8.35
N PHE A 163 5.22 15.74 -8.68
CA PHE A 163 4.72 16.71 -7.71
C PHE A 163 3.33 16.30 -7.20
N LEU A 164 2.41 15.93 -8.11
CA LEU A 164 1.07 15.47 -7.76
C LEU A 164 1.07 14.19 -6.92
N SER A 165 2.05 13.30 -7.09
CA SER A 165 2.13 12.04 -6.35
C SER A 165 2.70 12.18 -4.93
N LEU A 166 3.48 13.24 -4.67
CA LEU A 166 4.29 13.36 -3.45
C LEU A 166 3.93 14.55 -2.57
N ALA A 167 3.32 15.60 -3.12
CA ALA A 167 2.99 16.79 -2.37
C ALA A 167 1.74 16.56 -1.49
N PRO A 168 1.88 16.53 -0.15
CA PRO A 168 0.73 16.38 0.73
C PRO A 168 -0.15 17.65 0.74
N SER A 169 -1.40 17.53 1.20
CA SER A 169 -2.35 18.65 1.22
C SER A 169 -1.85 19.81 2.09
N ASN A 170 -1.28 19.53 3.27
CA ASN A 170 -0.67 20.53 4.15
C ASN A 170 0.48 21.33 3.48
N PHE A 171 1.15 20.76 2.47
CA PHE A 171 2.12 21.48 1.65
C PHE A 171 1.44 22.35 0.59
N CYS A 172 0.41 21.84 -0.07
CA CYS A 172 -0.27 22.56 -1.16
C CYS A 172 -1.18 23.69 -0.67
N ASP A 173 -1.85 23.53 0.45
CA ASP A 173 -2.90 24.42 0.95
C ASP A 173 -2.43 25.86 1.24
N PRO A 174 -1.34 26.11 2.01
CA PRO A 174 -0.92 27.47 2.34
C PRO A 174 -0.23 28.21 1.18
N ARG A 175 0.12 27.53 0.08
CA ARG A 175 0.93 28.10 -1.01
C ARG A 175 0.09 28.54 -2.21
N PRO A 176 0.27 29.74 -2.78
CA PRO A 176 -0.44 30.15 -3.99
C PRO A 176 -0.13 29.26 -5.21
N ALA A 177 -1.09 29.07 -6.12
CA ALA A 177 -0.92 28.27 -7.33
C ALA A 177 0.31 28.72 -8.16
N ARG A 178 0.56 30.03 -8.25
CA ARG A 178 1.74 30.60 -8.95
C ARG A 178 3.08 30.12 -8.38
N ILE A 179 3.17 29.91 -7.07
CA ILE A 179 4.39 29.41 -6.42
C ILE A 179 4.59 27.93 -6.76
N ILE A 180 3.52 27.14 -6.70
CA ILE A 180 3.55 25.73 -7.09
C ILE A 180 4.02 25.58 -8.55
N THR A 181 3.46 26.37 -9.47
CA THR A 181 3.90 26.41 -10.88
C THR A 181 5.39 26.74 -10.99
N LYS A 182 5.89 27.71 -10.20
CA LYS A 182 7.29 28.13 -10.21
C LYS A 182 8.23 27.03 -9.68
N ILE A 183 7.82 26.27 -8.67
CA ILE A 183 8.58 25.13 -8.14
C ILE A 183 8.75 24.08 -9.24
N ILE A 184 7.64 23.61 -9.83
CA ILE A 184 7.63 22.57 -10.88
C ILE A 184 8.47 22.99 -12.09
N ALA A 185 8.25 24.21 -12.60
CA ALA A 185 8.99 24.71 -13.76
C ALA A 185 10.50 24.88 -13.46
N SER A 186 10.85 25.30 -12.24
CA SER A 186 12.25 25.47 -11.86
C SER A 186 12.97 24.14 -11.68
N HIS A 187 12.36 23.16 -11.00
CA HIS A 187 12.92 21.81 -10.88
C HIS A 187 13.14 21.17 -12.23
N CYS A 188 12.20 21.30 -13.18
CA CYS A 188 12.35 20.80 -14.55
C CYS A 188 13.61 21.35 -15.24
N ILE A 189 13.78 22.67 -15.26
CA ILE A 189 14.93 23.33 -15.92
C ILE A 189 16.24 22.98 -15.20
N MET A 190 16.24 23.09 -13.86
CA MET A 190 17.44 22.85 -13.05
C MET A 190 17.91 21.40 -13.17
N ARG A 191 16.98 20.45 -13.17
CA ARG A 191 17.29 19.04 -13.35
C ARG A 191 17.87 18.75 -14.73
N ALA A 192 17.29 19.30 -15.79
CA ALA A 192 17.84 19.16 -17.15
C ALA A 192 19.28 19.70 -17.24
N SER A 193 19.54 20.84 -16.59
CA SER A 193 20.88 21.41 -16.49
C SER A 193 21.86 20.50 -15.74
N ILE A 194 21.46 19.95 -14.58
CA ILE A 194 22.32 19.08 -13.78
C ILE A 194 22.61 17.76 -14.50
N LEU A 195 21.60 17.14 -15.14
CA LEU A 195 21.81 15.93 -15.93
C LEU A 195 22.81 16.17 -17.08
N ARG A 196 22.74 17.34 -17.72
CA ARG A 196 23.73 17.73 -18.73
C ARG A 196 25.13 17.87 -18.13
N SER A 197 25.24 18.49 -16.95
CA SER A 197 26.51 18.64 -16.26
C SER A 197 27.08 17.32 -15.76
N ILE A 198 26.25 16.38 -15.29
CA ILE A 198 26.65 15.01 -14.91
C ILE A 198 27.22 14.28 -16.12
N ASN A 199 26.61 14.41 -17.30
CA ASN A 199 27.12 13.76 -18.51
C ASN A 199 28.48 14.32 -18.96
N LEU A 200 28.74 15.62 -18.76
CA LEU A 200 30.01 16.25 -19.11
C LEU A 200 31.10 16.00 -18.06
N PHE A 201 30.73 16.04 -16.78
CA PHE A 201 31.63 15.91 -15.62
C PHE A 201 31.00 14.96 -14.58
N PRO A 202 31.04 13.64 -14.82
CA PRO A 202 30.35 12.65 -13.98
C PRO A 202 30.95 12.49 -12.58
N GLN A 203 32.17 12.98 -12.36
CA GLN A 203 32.86 12.94 -11.07
C GLN A 203 32.70 14.24 -10.26
N ALA A 204 32.10 15.29 -10.84
CA ALA A 204 31.92 16.58 -10.18
C ALA A 204 30.51 16.67 -9.58
N ARG A 205 30.41 17.21 -8.36
CA ARG A 205 29.12 17.49 -7.71
C ARG A 205 28.54 18.79 -8.26
N HIS A 206 27.40 18.69 -8.91
CA HIS A 206 26.63 19.81 -9.47
C HIS A 206 25.46 20.15 -8.55
N LEU A 207 25.37 21.40 -8.11
CA LEU A 207 24.27 21.92 -7.30
C LEU A 207 23.78 23.20 -7.96
N ILE A 208 22.46 23.40 -8.00
CA ILE A 208 21.86 24.66 -8.45
C ILE A 208 20.86 25.09 -7.39
N VAL A 209 20.93 26.36 -6.98
CA VAL A 209 20.01 26.96 -6.00
C VAL A 209 19.29 28.15 -6.64
N ARG A 210 17.96 28.18 -6.53
CA ARG A 210 17.11 29.31 -6.94
C ARG A 210 16.31 29.84 -5.76
N TYR A 211 16.13 31.15 -5.74
CA TYR A 211 15.44 31.88 -4.68
C TYR A 211 14.08 32.38 -5.18
N ALA A 212 13.06 32.24 -4.35
CA ALA A 212 11.73 32.75 -4.61
C ALA A 212 11.20 33.49 -3.38
N ASN A 213 10.94 34.77 -3.53
CA ASN A 213 10.17 35.51 -2.52
C ASN A 213 8.73 34.97 -2.57
N THR A 214 8.23 34.45 -1.45
CA THR A 214 6.90 33.86 -1.36
C THR A 214 6.14 34.39 -0.15
N THR A 215 4.83 34.18 -0.16
CA THR A 215 3.95 34.48 0.97
C THR A 215 3.11 33.24 1.25
N LEU A 216 3.11 32.77 2.49
CA LEU A 216 2.24 31.71 2.96
C LEU A 216 0.92 32.32 3.43
N ASN A 217 -0.21 31.75 2.97
CA ASN A 217 -1.55 32.20 3.34
C ASN A 217 -2.14 31.24 4.37
N PHE A 218 -2.45 31.75 5.54
CA PHE A 218 -3.13 31.03 6.62
C PHE A 218 -4.53 31.63 6.83
N HIS A 219 -5.42 30.90 7.53
CA HIS A 219 -6.77 31.38 7.84
C HIS A 219 -6.82 32.71 8.61
N PHE A 220 -5.72 33.09 9.26
CA PHE A 220 -5.58 34.29 10.08
C PHE A 220 -4.66 35.37 9.48
N GLY A 221 -4.12 35.19 8.26
CA GLY A 221 -3.27 36.19 7.61
C GLY A 221 -2.19 35.62 6.69
N SER A 222 -1.40 36.50 6.07
CA SER A 222 -0.30 36.14 5.15
C SER A 222 1.07 36.42 5.78
N LYS A 223 2.02 35.48 5.65
CA LYS A 223 3.40 35.60 6.15
C LYS A 223 4.41 35.62 4.99
N PRO A 224 5.29 36.63 4.87
CA PRO A 224 6.36 36.64 3.87
C PRO A 224 7.49 35.67 4.26
N VAL A 225 7.94 34.85 3.33
CA VAL A 225 8.99 33.83 3.54
C VAL A 225 9.93 33.75 2.34
N LEU A 226 11.12 33.20 2.52
CA LEU A 226 12.09 33.00 1.43
C LEU A 226 12.14 31.54 1.02
N GLY A 227 11.57 31.21 -0.14
CA GLY A 227 11.62 29.86 -0.71
C GLY A 227 12.96 29.58 -1.41
N LEU A 228 13.54 28.42 -1.11
CA LEU A 228 14.71 27.85 -1.78
C LEU A 228 14.30 26.66 -2.62
N ILE A 229 14.63 26.69 -3.91
CA ILE A 229 14.48 25.58 -4.84
C ILE A 229 15.88 25.07 -5.16
N LEU A 230 16.18 23.82 -4.83
CA LEU A 230 17.49 23.22 -5.01
C LEU A 230 17.40 21.95 -5.87
N CYS A 231 18.40 21.73 -6.72
CA CYS A 231 18.65 20.43 -7.33
C CYS A 231 20.13 20.09 -7.15
N VAL A 232 20.44 18.83 -6.82
CA VAL A 232 21.81 18.37 -6.59
C VAL A 232 22.07 17.03 -7.26
N SER A 233 23.27 16.85 -7.82
CA SER A 233 23.74 15.56 -8.31
C SER A 233 24.22 14.67 -7.17
N ILE A 234 23.77 13.42 -7.18
CA ILE A 234 24.18 12.37 -6.25
C ILE A 234 25.32 11.59 -6.90
N LEU A 235 26.47 11.52 -6.22
CA LEU A 235 27.67 10.83 -6.72
C LEU A 235 27.75 9.39 -6.20
N ASP A 236 27.25 9.13 -4.98
CA ASP A 236 27.21 7.80 -4.34
C ASP A 236 25.77 7.48 -3.88
N ARG A 237 25.35 6.21 -3.90
CA ARG A 237 24.04 5.76 -3.36
C ARG A 237 23.86 6.12 -1.89
N HIS A 238 24.96 6.41 -1.22
CA HIS A 238 25.02 6.78 0.17
C HIS A 238 25.13 8.29 0.41
N ASP A 239 25.08 9.11 -0.65
CA ASP A 239 25.03 10.57 -0.48
C ASP A 239 23.72 10.99 0.19
N PHE A 240 23.83 11.82 1.23
CA PHE A 240 22.75 12.18 2.10
C PHE A 240 22.63 13.71 2.24
N LEU A 241 21.41 14.22 2.02
CA LEU A 241 21.05 15.63 2.16
C LEU A 241 19.66 15.73 2.79
N GLU A 242 19.59 16.29 3.98
CA GLU A 242 18.35 16.49 4.76
C GLU A 242 18.15 17.96 5.12
N GLU A 243 16.96 18.26 5.66
CA GLU A 243 16.52 19.57 6.14
C GLU A 243 17.59 20.24 7.04
N ASP A 244 18.12 19.51 8.03
CA ASP A 244 19.16 20.01 8.96
C ASP A 244 20.43 20.49 8.26
N HIS A 245 20.85 19.85 7.15
CA HIS A 245 22.05 20.23 6.43
C HIS A 245 21.88 21.58 5.73
N ILE A 246 20.66 21.85 5.23
CA ILE A 246 20.31 23.11 4.59
C ILE A 246 20.13 24.19 5.66
N GLU A 247 19.54 23.84 6.81
CA GLU A 247 19.40 24.77 7.93
C GLU A 247 20.76 25.22 8.46
N GLN A 248 21.68 24.27 8.68
CA GLN A 248 23.03 24.58 9.15
C GLN A 248 23.83 25.37 8.12
N ALA A 249 23.67 25.09 6.82
CA ALA A 249 24.30 25.87 5.76
C ALA A 249 23.77 27.32 5.73
N ALA A 250 22.45 27.50 5.91
CA ALA A 250 21.84 28.82 5.99
C ALA A 250 22.27 29.59 7.27
N ARG A 251 22.29 28.90 8.42
CA ARG A 251 22.73 29.47 9.71
C ARG A 251 24.21 29.86 9.75
N ALA A 252 25.06 29.15 9.00
CA ALA A 252 26.47 29.51 8.88
C ALA A 252 26.66 30.89 8.22
N ILE A 253 25.74 31.31 7.36
CA ILE A 253 25.76 32.60 6.67
C ILE A 253 24.99 33.64 7.48
N ILE A 254 23.79 33.29 7.95
CA ILE A 254 22.91 34.17 8.74
C ILE A 254 22.43 33.40 9.98
N PRO A 255 23.01 33.64 11.17
CA PRO A 255 22.72 32.85 12.38
C PRO A 255 21.25 32.86 12.84
N SER A 256 20.47 33.87 12.46
CA SER A 256 19.07 34.04 12.86
C SER A 256 18.06 33.26 12.00
N LEU A 257 18.51 32.43 11.05
CA LEU A 257 17.62 31.69 10.15
C LEU A 257 17.15 30.35 10.72
N GLN A 258 15.89 30.02 10.42
CA GLN A 258 15.31 28.70 10.64
C GLN A 258 14.45 28.28 9.45
N ILE A 259 14.26 26.97 9.30
CA ILE A 259 13.35 26.41 8.31
C ILE A 259 11.92 26.38 8.87
N ILE A 260 10.93 26.68 8.02
CA ILE A 260 9.53 26.59 8.38
C ILE A 260 9.11 25.13 8.44
N LYS A 261 8.49 24.72 9.55
CA LYS A 261 7.95 23.37 9.74
C LYS A 261 6.96 23.03 8.63
N ASP A 262 7.05 21.80 8.10
CA ASP A 262 6.23 21.29 6.98
C ASP A 262 6.45 22.03 5.63
N SER A 263 7.57 22.76 5.48
CA SER A 263 7.96 23.38 4.21
C SER A 263 8.93 22.55 3.36
N PHE A 264 9.53 21.51 3.95
CA PHE A 264 10.50 20.67 3.28
C PHE A 264 9.83 19.68 2.31
N TYR A 265 10.16 19.80 1.03
CA TYR A 265 9.76 18.88 -0.04
C TYR A 265 11.00 18.33 -0.71
N THR A 266 11.15 17.01 -0.75
CA THR A 266 12.28 16.36 -1.43
C THR A 266 11.81 15.23 -2.33
N TYR A 267 12.49 15.06 -3.46
CA TYR A 267 12.29 13.94 -4.36
C TYR A 267 13.63 13.40 -4.87
N GLN A 268 13.77 12.07 -4.78
CA GLN A 268 14.83 11.30 -5.40
C GLN A 268 14.22 9.96 -5.85
N GLY A 269 14.21 9.70 -7.15
CA GLY A 269 13.75 8.41 -7.69
C GLY A 269 14.72 7.26 -7.40
N THR A 270 14.24 6.02 -7.45
CA THR A 270 15.09 4.82 -7.42
C THR A 270 16.06 4.84 -8.60
N ASN A 271 17.37 4.93 -8.31
CA ASN A 271 18.47 5.12 -9.28
C ASN A 271 18.49 6.47 -10.00
N ASP A 272 17.85 7.50 -9.45
CA ASP A 272 17.91 8.85 -10.00
C ASP A 272 19.18 9.59 -9.52
N PRO A 273 20.09 10.02 -10.41
CA PRO A 273 21.32 10.70 -10.02
C PRO A 273 21.09 12.17 -9.61
N VAL A 274 19.84 12.66 -9.63
CA VAL A 274 19.50 14.03 -9.22
C VAL A 274 18.44 14.03 -8.14
N ARG A 275 18.73 14.71 -7.03
CA ARG A 275 17.77 15.01 -5.96
C ARG A 275 17.25 16.42 -6.10
N SER A 276 15.93 16.57 -6.05
CA SER A 276 15.25 17.86 -6.07
C SER A 276 14.75 18.17 -4.65
N VAL A 277 14.95 19.40 -4.19
CA VAL A 277 14.57 19.86 -2.85
C VAL A 277 13.89 21.22 -2.97
N TYR A 278 12.90 21.46 -2.11
CA TYR A 278 12.31 22.76 -1.87
C TYR A 278 12.14 22.95 -0.36
N VAL A 279 12.44 24.15 0.12
CA VAL A 279 12.32 24.50 1.54
C VAL A 279 12.08 26.00 1.69
N GLU A 280 11.45 26.42 2.79
CA GLU A 280 11.21 27.84 3.08
C GLU A 280 11.96 28.26 4.35
N LEU A 281 12.62 29.41 4.25
CA LEU A 281 13.36 30.03 5.34
C LEU A 281 12.61 31.22 5.91
N GLU A 282 12.71 31.37 7.23
CA GLU A 282 12.30 32.55 7.97
C GLU A 282 13.38 32.98 8.96
N LYS A 283 13.33 34.24 9.37
CA LYS A 283 14.13 34.73 10.49
C LYS A 283 13.41 34.42 11.80
N MET A 284 14.16 34.03 12.82
CA MET A 284 13.63 33.77 14.16
C MET A 284 12.92 34.99 14.78
N ASP A 285 13.27 36.21 14.35
CA ASP A 285 12.64 37.46 14.77
C ASP A 285 11.38 37.83 13.96
N GLY A 286 11.03 37.05 12.93
CA GLY A 286 9.88 37.28 12.07
C GLY A 286 10.02 38.44 11.06
N THR A 287 11.20 39.05 10.95
CA THR A 287 11.45 40.17 10.04
C THR A 287 11.62 39.72 8.58
N GLN A 288 11.45 40.65 7.63
CA GLN A 288 11.67 40.37 6.20
C GLN A 288 13.16 40.28 5.86
N PHE A 289 13.47 39.55 4.79
CA PHE A 289 14.84 39.45 4.26
C PHE A 289 15.22 40.75 3.52
N LEU A 290 16.37 41.32 3.87
CA LEU A 290 16.98 42.44 3.18
C LEU A 290 17.65 41.98 1.88
N GLN A 291 17.76 42.87 0.89
CA GLN A 291 18.44 42.54 -0.37
C GLN A 291 19.92 42.17 -0.19
N SER A 292 20.60 42.76 0.80
CA SER A 292 21.99 42.43 1.14
C SER A 292 22.14 40.99 1.68
N GLU A 293 21.19 40.53 2.49
CA GLU A 293 21.15 39.18 3.05
C GLU A 293 20.88 38.13 1.97
N ILE A 294 19.94 38.41 1.06
CA ILE A 294 19.69 37.55 -0.12
C ILE A 294 20.94 37.51 -1.01
N GLY A 295 21.67 38.62 -1.12
CA GLY A 295 22.95 38.69 -1.83
C GLY A 295 24.04 37.79 -1.22
N LEU A 296 24.16 37.78 0.10
CA LEU A 296 25.09 36.91 0.84
C LEU A 296 24.74 35.42 0.65
N LEU A 297 23.46 35.05 0.83
CA LEU A 297 22.99 33.69 0.59
C LEU A 297 23.31 33.22 -0.84
N LYS A 298 23.05 34.05 -1.85
CA LYS A 298 23.37 33.73 -3.25
C LYS A 298 24.86 33.45 -3.52
N LYS A 299 25.76 34.04 -2.73
CA LYS A 299 27.21 33.92 -2.93
C LYS A 299 27.79 32.68 -2.24
N GLU A 300 27.28 32.33 -1.05
CA GLU A 300 27.94 31.36 -0.17
C GLU A 300 27.15 30.06 0.04
N LEU A 301 25.82 30.08 -0.11
CA LEU A 301 24.97 28.95 0.25
C LEU A 301 25.24 27.69 -0.58
N GLU A 302 25.55 27.84 -1.87
CA GLU A 302 25.83 26.70 -2.75
C GLU A 302 27.08 25.93 -2.29
N GLU A 303 28.15 26.64 -1.95
CA GLU A 303 29.39 26.03 -1.49
C GLU A 303 29.23 25.43 -0.08
N GLU A 304 28.51 26.11 0.81
CA GLU A 304 28.23 25.59 2.15
C GLU A 304 27.36 24.33 2.14
N ILE A 305 26.41 24.21 1.20
CA ILE A 305 25.63 22.97 1.00
C ILE A 305 26.50 21.86 0.40
N LYS A 306 27.31 22.14 -0.63
CA LYS A 306 28.21 21.13 -1.22
C LYS A 306 29.16 20.52 -0.19
N ARG A 307 29.66 21.34 0.73
CA ARG A 307 30.55 20.94 1.85
C ARG A 307 29.87 20.06 2.90
N ARG A 308 28.54 20.10 3.00
CA ARG A 308 27.75 19.41 4.05
C ARG A 308 27.02 18.16 3.56
N ILE A 309 27.03 17.86 2.25
CA ILE A 309 26.45 16.60 1.75
C ILE A 309 27.38 15.44 2.13
N GLU A 310 26.86 14.53 2.94
CA GLU A 310 27.59 13.39 3.50
C GLU A 310 27.52 12.17 2.60
N THR A 311 28.53 11.30 2.63
CA THR A 311 28.51 9.99 1.97
C THR A 311 28.61 8.89 3.03
N LEU A 312 27.53 8.14 3.27
CA LEU A 312 27.47 7.09 4.30
C LEU A 312 28.24 5.83 3.85
N VAL A 313 29.36 5.49 4.49
CA VAL A 313 29.97 4.17 4.23
C VAL A 313 29.06 3.07 4.80
N PRO A 314 28.81 1.95 4.09
CA PRO A 314 28.05 0.83 4.64
C PRO A 314 28.60 0.41 6.00
N SER A 315 27.70 0.11 6.95
CA SER A 315 28.04 -0.48 8.24
C SER A 315 28.54 -1.92 8.04
N ILE A 316 29.75 -2.08 7.52
CA ILE A 316 30.51 -3.31 7.67
C ILE A 316 30.98 -3.28 9.12
N PHE A 317 30.18 -3.84 10.03
CA PHE A 317 30.52 -4.49 11.29
C PHE A 317 29.25 -4.52 12.17
N MET A 318 28.76 -5.74 12.36
CA MET A 318 27.68 -6.25 13.20
C MET A 318 26.83 -5.26 14.01
N ILE A 319 25.51 -5.30 13.78
CA ILE A 319 24.50 -4.81 14.72
C ILE A 319 24.70 -5.54 16.06
N ARG A 320 24.71 -4.77 17.16
CA ARG A 320 24.91 -5.21 18.55
C ARG A 320 24.24 -6.55 18.86
N ASN A 321 25.06 -7.57 19.13
CA ASN A 321 24.65 -8.81 19.79
C ASN A 321 25.26 -8.86 21.21
N GLU A 322 24.43 -8.99 22.23
CA GLU A 322 24.88 -9.06 23.63
C GLU A 322 25.66 -10.35 23.91
N GLU A 323 25.30 -11.46 23.27
CA GLU A 323 26.02 -12.74 23.40
C GLU A 323 27.45 -12.61 22.88
N GLU A 324 27.63 -11.92 21.76
CA GLU A 324 28.95 -11.70 21.14
C GLU A 324 29.81 -10.77 21.99
N THR A 325 29.20 -9.75 22.61
CA THR A 325 29.89 -8.85 23.55
C THR A 325 30.39 -9.63 24.77
N MET A 326 29.56 -10.51 25.33
CA MET A 326 29.95 -11.39 26.45
C MET A 326 31.03 -12.40 26.06
N ARG A 327 30.93 -12.99 24.87
CA ARG A 327 31.95 -13.90 24.32
C ARG A 327 33.31 -13.21 24.21
N ASN A 328 33.34 -11.99 23.66
CA ASN A 328 34.57 -11.21 23.52
C ASN A 328 35.16 -10.83 24.88
N ILE A 329 34.33 -10.48 25.87
CA ILE A 329 34.77 -10.25 27.26
C ILE A 329 35.45 -11.50 27.85
N LEU A 330 34.87 -12.68 27.65
CA LEU A 330 35.44 -13.95 28.13
C LEU A 330 36.77 -14.28 27.45
N ILE A 331 36.85 -14.09 26.12
CA ILE A 331 38.10 -14.30 25.35
C ILE A 331 39.21 -13.40 25.88
N LEU A 332 38.96 -12.10 26.00
CA LEU A 332 39.96 -11.14 26.51
C LEU A 332 40.35 -11.43 27.98
N SER A 333 39.41 -11.93 28.78
CA SER A 333 39.68 -12.35 30.17
C SER A 333 40.61 -13.55 30.25
N GLN A 334 40.51 -14.51 29.32
CA GLN A 334 41.37 -15.71 29.28
C GLN A 334 42.83 -15.39 28.94
N GLU A 335 43.08 -14.28 28.25
CA GLU A 335 44.42 -13.82 27.89
C GLU A 335 45.19 -13.21 29.08
N LEU A 336 44.51 -12.79 30.15
CA LEU A 336 45.13 -12.31 31.39
C LEU A 336 45.47 -13.49 32.32
N LYS A 337 46.71 -13.97 32.28
CA LYS A 337 47.20 -15.15 33.01
C LYS A 337 48.17 -14.79 34.15
N TYR A 338 48.86 -13.67 34.07
CA TYR A 338 49.87 -13.22 35.04
C TYR A 338 49.58 -11.81 35.58
N LEU A 339 50.13 -11.48 36.75
CA LEU A 339 49.95 -10.15 37.39
C LEU A 339 50.63 -9.01 36.63
N SER A 340 51.57 -9.34 35.74
CA SER A 340 52.29 -8.41 34.87
C SER A 340 51.61 -8.19 33.51
N ASP A 341 50.52 -8.89 33.21
CA ASP A 341 49.90 -8.81 31.88
C ASP A 341 49.26 -7.44 31.66
N ILE A 342 49.51 -6.91 30.45
CA ILE A 342 48.94 -5.65 30.01
C ILE A 342 47.44 -5.81 29.67
N PRO A 343 46.64 -4.73 29.78
CA PRO A 343 45.23 -4.76 29.42
C PRO A 343 44.98 -5.27 28.00
N GLN A 344 43.85 -5.95 27.82
CA GLN A 344 43.43 -6.52 26.53
C GLN A 344 42.25 -5.72 25.98
N VAL A 345 42.33 -5.31 24.71
CA VAL A 345 41.32 -4.43 24.11
C VAL A 345 40.84 -4.97 22.76
N MET A 346 39.54 -4.86 22.56
CA MET A 346 38.90 -5.03 21.26
C MET A 346 38.16 -3.76 20.88
N ILE A 347 38.39 -3.28 19.66
CA ILE A 347 37.80 -2.04 19.12
C ILE A 347 36.97 -2.40 17.89
N SER A 348 35.68 -2.06 17.92
CA SER A 348 34.75 -2.24 16.81
C SER A 348 34.05 -0.92 16.45
N LEU A 349 33.75 -0.73 15.17
CA LEU A 349 32.89 0.35 14.71
C LEU A 349 31.44 0.00 15.06
N ASP A 350 30.71 0.96 15.63
CA ASP A 350 29.30 0.77 16.02
C ASP A 350 28.36 1.47 15.03
N ARG A 351 28.46 2.80 14.94
CA ARG A 351 27.62 3.64 14.07
C ARG A 351 28.28 4.97 13.75
N GLN A 352 27.71 5.71 12.81
CA GLN A 352 28.13 7.08 12.49
C GLN A 352 26.92 8.02 12.43
N SER A 353 27.12 9.27 12.81
CA SER A 353 26.16 10.38 12.72
C SER A 353 26.74 11.52 11.87
N SER A 354 26.00 12.60 11.67
CA SER A 354 26.48 13.74 10.88
C SER A 354 27.73 14.43 11.46
N SER A 355 27.88 14.41 12.79
CA SER A 355 28.98 15.09 13.49
C SER A 355 29.99 14.15 14.16
N GLU A 356 29.62 12.90 14.45
CA GLU A 356 30.43 11.97 15.24
C GLU A 356 30.50 10.54 14.66
N ILE A 357 31.62 9.86 14.89
CA ILE A 357 31.86 8.43 14.60
C ILE A 357 31.92 7.68 15.94
N PHE A 358 31.13 6.62 16.09
CA PHE A 358 31.02 5.85 17.33
C PHE A 358 31.78 4.53 17.23
N PHE A 359 32.68 4.31 18.19
CA PHE A 359 33.38 3.03 18.38
C PHE A 359 32.97 2.38 19.69
N THR A 360 32.73 1.08 19.66
CA THR A 360 32.58 0.26 20.87
C THR A 360 33.96 -0.27 21.27
N VAL A 361 34.31 -0.08 22.54
CA VAL A 361 35.56 -0.54 23.12
C VAL A 361 35.26 -1.52 24.24
N ILE A 362 35.78 -2.74 24.12
CA ILE A 362 35.76 -3.75 25.17
C ILE A 362 37.18 -3.84 25.74
N LEU A 363 37.33 -3.48 27.00
CA LEU A 363 38.61 -3.42 27.70
C LEU A 363 38.57 -4.34 28.93
N VAL A 364 39.47 -5.30 29.00
CA VAL A 364 39.61 -6.18 30.17
C VAL A 364 40.97 -5.97 30.83
N ARG A 365 40.97 -5.74 32.14
CA ARG A 365 42.18 -5.44 32.93
C ARG A 365 42.11 -6.05 34.33
N LEU A 366 43.26 -6.11 35.01
CA LEU A 366 43.32 -6.40 36.45
C LEU A 366 43.08 -5.11 37.25
N HIS A 367 42.11 -5.13 38.16
CA HIS A 367 41.83 -3.99 39.04
C HIS A 367 42.77 -4.00 40.25
N LYS A 368 43.60 -2.96 40.39
CA LYS A 368 44.52 -2.77 41.53
C LYS A 368 43.89 -1.83 42.56
N GLN A 369 44.06 -2.12 43.87
CA GLN A 369 43.56 -1.24 44.94
C GLN A 369 44.13 0.18 44.80
N GLY A 370 43.25 1.19 44.81
CA GLY A 370 43.61 2.61 44.64
C GLY A 370 43.65 3.13 43.19
N GLN A 371 43.36 2.29 42.19
CA GLN A 371 43.35 2.71 40.79
C GLN A 371 42.05 3.46 40.43
N SER A 372 42.17 4.63 39.79
CA SER A 372 41.00 5.41 39.36
C SER A 372 40.13 4.66 38.35
N SER A 373 38.81 4.92 38.38
CA SER A 373 37.87 4.35 37.41
C SER A 373 38.19 4.86 36.01
N ILE A 374 37.89 4.04 35.00
CA ILE A 374 38.11 4.38 33.59
C ILE A 374 37.30 5.63 33.21
N GLN A 375 36.07 5.71 33.70
CA GLN A 375 35.22 6.89 33.54
C GLN A 375 35.91 8.18 34.04
N LYS A 376 36.48 8.19 35.25
CA LYS A 376 37.20 9.36 35.79
C LYS A 376 38.46 9.74 34.98
N LYS A 377 39.06 8.79 34.27
CA LYS A 377 40.20 9.05 33.38
C LYS A 377 39.76 9.71 32.08
N PHE A 378 38.63 9.29 31.53
CA PHE A 378 38.06 9.87 30.31
C PHE A 378 37.30 11.18 30.53
N GLU A 379 36.77 11.43 31.74
CA GLU A 379 36.19 12.73 32.13
C GLU A 379 37.20 13.88 32.03
N LYS A 380 38.51 13.61 32.15
CA LYS A 380 39.58 14.61 31.95
C LYS A 380 39.85 14.95 30.48
N LEU A 381 39.30 14.18 29.54
CA LEU A 381 39.52 14.28 28.09
C LEU A 381 38.27 14.80 27.34
N SER A 382 37.28 15.33 28.07
CA SER A 382 35.94 15.71 27.58
C SER A 382 35.92 16.71 26.43
N HIS A 383 37.04 17.36 26.11
CA HIS A 383 37.16 18.30 24.99
C HIS A 383 37.53 17.65 23.65
N SER A 384 38.00 16.40 23.62
CA SER A 384 38.47 15.75 22.38
C SER A 384 37.61 14.58 21.91
N VAL A 385 36.97 13.86 22.83
CA VAL A 385 36.14 12.68 22.55
C VAL A 385 35.03 12.59 23.59
N ARG A 386 33.81 12.25 23.14
CA ARG A 386 32.68 12.01 24.04
C ARG A 386 32.67 10.54 24.47
N PHE A 387 32.92 10.32 25.76
CA PHE A 387 32.89 9.00 26.40
C PHE A 387 31.46 8.68 26.84
N ILE A 388 30.94 7.52 26.42
CA ILE A 388 29.60 7.05 26.78
C ILE A 388 29.78 5.71 27.50
N PRO A 389 29.67 5.66 28.84
CA PRO A 389 29.75 4.39 29.55
C PRO A 389 28.57 3.48 29.18
N ASP A 390 28.82 2.21 28.93
CA ASP A 390 27.77 1.18 28.78
C ASP A 390 27.67 0.36 30.06
N ARG A 391 28.71 -0.42 30.38
CA ARG A 391 28.73 -1.28 31.58
C ARG A 391 30.13 -1.59 32.08
N ILE A 392 30.21 -1.88 33.38
CA ILE A 392 31.40 -2.39 34.06
C ILE A 392 31.02 -3.72 34.71
N GLN A 393 31.78 -4.77 34.47
CA GLN A 393 31.52 -6.09 35.01
C GLN A 393 32.80 -6.75 35.52
N GLN A 394 32.69 -7.43 36.66
CA GLN A 394 33.77 -8.27 37.17
C GLN A 394 33.65 -9.68 36.59
N VAL A 395 34.68 -10.14 35.87
CA VAL A 395 34.62 -11.36 35.04
C VAL A 395 35.40 -12.53 35.65
N GLY A 396 36.00 -12.34 36.82
CA GLY A 396 36.71 -13.39 37.55
C GLY A 396 37.83 -12.85 38.44
N PHE A 397 38.64 -13.76 38.98
CA PHE A 397 39.80 -13.43 39.83
C PHE A 397 41.07 -14.10 39.33
N LEU A 398 42.18 -13.38 39.41
CA LEU A 398 43.52 -13.95 39.31
C LEU A 398 44.03 -14.25 40.73
N ARG A 399 44.42 -15.52 40.99
CA ARG A 399 45.00 -15.98 42.27
C ARG A 399 44.26 -15.47 43.53
N LYS A 400 42.92 -15.54 43.53
CA LYS A 400 41.98 -15.19 44.63
C LYS A 400 41.97 -13.72 45.12
N ASN A 401 42.98 -12.89 44.83
CA ASN A 401 43.08 -11.53 45.39
C ASN A 401 43.09 -10.39 44.36
N SER A 402 43.06 -10.67 43.05
CA SER A 402 43.06 -9.61 42.01
C SER A 402 41.89 -9.77 41.05
N PRO A 403 40.83 -8.94 41.15
CA PRO A 403 39.66 -9.06 40.29
C PRO A 403 39.96 -8.61 38.85
N LYS A 404 39.47 -9.38 37.87
CA LYS A 404 39.45 -9.02 36.45
C LYS A 404 38.20 -8.17 36.18
N GLU A 405 38.42 -6.97 35.68
CA GLU A 405 37.39 -5.96 35.41
C GLU A 405 37.27 -5.77 33.89
N ALA A 406 36.08 -6.01 33.34
CA ALA A 406 35.72 -5.67 31.98
C ALA A 406 34.94 -4.36 31.96
N ASN A 407 35.37 -3.46 31.09
CA ASN A 407 34.73 -2.18 30.82
C ASN A 407 34.28 -2.18 29.37
N VAL A 408 32.97 -1.99 29.15
CA VAL A 408 32.39 -1.76 27.83
C VAL A 408 31.92 -0.32 27.79
N PHE A 409 32.38 0.41 26.79
CA PHE A 409 32.03 1.82 26.62
C PHE A 409 32.14 2.22 25.16
N HIS A 410 31.48 3.33 24.81
CA HIS A 410 31.58 3.92 23.49
C HIS A 410 32.43 5.17 23.52
N LEU A 411 33.20 5.35 22.46
CA LEU A 411 33.94 6.57 22.18
C LEU A 411 33.36 7.21 20.92
N ALA A 412 32.82 8.41 21.07
CA ALA A 412 32.34 9.22 19.97
C ALA A 412 33.42 10.24 19.59
N LEU A 413 34.02 10.01 18.42
CA LEU A 413 35.02 10.88 17.81
C LEU A 413 34.33 11.95 16.94
N PRO A 414 34.62 13.25 17.12
CA PRO A 414 34.14 14.26 16.20
C PRO A 414 34.74 14.05 14.81
N LYS A 415 33.91 14.14 13.77
CA LYS A 415 34.33 14.10 12.37
C LYS A 415 35.17 15.34 12.05
N THR A 416 36.48 15.22 12.22
CA THR A 416 37.45 16.26 11.84
C THR A 416 37.88 16.06 10.38
N PRO A 417 38.23 17.12 9.62
CA PRO A 417 38.65 17.00 8.22
C PRO A 417 39.80 16.01 8.00
N SER A 418 40.70 15.88 8.99
CA SER A 418 41.80 14.90 8.98
C SER A 418 41.38 13.42 8.98
N LEU A 419 40.13 13.11 9.34
CA LEU A 419 39.56 11.76 9.37
C LEU A 419 38.74 11.43 8.12
N LEU A 420 38.61 12.38 7.21
CA LEU A 420 37.85 12.24 5.98
C LEU A 420 38.82 12.01 4.81
N ARG A 421 38.43 11.12 3.90
CA ARG A 421 39.10 10.97 2.60
C ARG A 421 38.73 12.16 1.70
N ALA A 422 39.43 12.29 0.57
CA ALA A 422 39.17 13.35 -0.41
C ALA A 422 37.72 13.37 -0.94
N ASN A 423 36.99 12.26 -0.83
CA ASN A 423 35.57 12.12 -1.19
C ASN A 423 34.61 12.26 0.01
N PHE A 424 35.05 12.83 1.14
CA PHE A 424 34.27 13.00 2.37
C PHE A 424 33.81 11.70 3.05
N SER A 425 34.23 10.52 2.57
CA SER A 425 34.02 9.26 3.28
C SER A 425 34.96 9.15 4.48
N VAL A 426 34.49 8.51 5.56
CA VAL A 426 35.29 8.31 6.77
C VAL A 426 36.44 7.35 6.48
N ASN A 427 37.67 7.79 6.78
CA ASN A 427 38.82 6.90 6.77
C ASN A 427 38.84 6.08 8.07
N PHE A 428 38.18 4.92 8.05
CA PHE A 428 38.06 4.06 9.23
C PHE A 428 39.40 3.62 9.83
N TYR A 429 40.41 3.42 8.99
CA TYR A 429 41.75 3.07 9.45
C TYR A 429 42.34 4.20 10.31
N LEU A 430 42.32 5.43 9.81
CA LEU A 430 42.82 6.60 10.55
C LEU A 430 41.96 6.90 11.79
N ALA A 431 40.63 6.75 11.69
CA ALA A 431 39.72 6.94 12.83
C ALA A 431 39.99 5.92 13.94
N ARG A 432 40.18 4.64 13.58
CA ARG A 432 40.56 3.57 14.53
C ARG A 432 41.95 3.82 15.12
N GLN A 433 42.93 4.27 14.34
CA GLN A 433 44.26 4.63 14.85
C GLN A 433 44.20 5.77 15.88
N LYS A 434 43.34 6.78 15.67
CA LYS A 434 43.12 7.83 16.68
C LYS A 434 42.52 7.28 17.97
N ILE A 435 41.57 6.33 17.89
CA ILE A 435 41.04 5.64 19.08
C ILE A 435 42.14 4.86 19.80
N VAL A 436 42.98 4.11 19.07
CA VAL A 436 44.11 3.36 19.64
C VAL A 436 45.07 4.29 20.38
N HIS A 437 45.50 5.38 19.73
CA HIS A 437 46.41 6.36 20.35
C HIS A 437 45.77 7.04 21.58
N LEU A 438 44.48 7.36 21.53
CA LEU A 438 43.75 7.93 22.66
C LEU A 438 43.70 6.94 23.83
N LEU A 439 43.40 5.67 23.56
CA LEU A 439 43.41 4.61 24.55
C LEU A 439 44.81 4.48 25.17
N GLU A 440 45.87 4.36 24.36
CA GLU A 440 47.24 4.26 24.87
C GLU A 440 47.62 5.42 25.78
N SER A 441 47.23 6.65 25.44
CA SER A 441 47.49 7.84 26.26
C SER A 441 46.72 7.85 27.60
N THR A 442 45.59 7.16 27.69
CA THR A 442 44.68 7.20 28.85
C THR A 442 44.86 6.00 29.78
N ILE A 443 45.00 4.81 29.20
CA ILE A 443 45.08 3.53 29.93
C ILE A 443 46.49 2.93 29.97
N GLY A 444 47.44 3.47 29.17
CA GLY A 444 48.78 2.91 28.99
C GLY A 444 48.83 1.85 27.90
N HIS A 445 49.97 1.15 27.76
CA HIS A 445 50.14 0.08 26.78
C HIS A 445 49.10 -1.03 26.97
N PHE A 446 48.48 -1.46 25.86
CA PHE A 446 47.50 -2.54 25.82
C PHE A 446 47.73 -3.41 24.58
N ARG A 447 47.14 -4.61 24.55
CA ARG A 447 47.19 -5.50 23.38
C ARG A 447 45.92 -5.36 22.55
N ASP A 448 46.07 -4.98 21.28
CA ASP A 448 44.99 -4.90 20.29
C ASP A 448 44.70 -6.29 19.70
N TYR A 449 43.60 -6.91 20.13
CA TYR A 449 43.28 -8.30 19.79
C TYR A 449 42.84 -8.49 18.33
N ASN A 450 42.22 -7.50 17.70
CA ASN A 450 41.65 -7.61 16.34
C ASN A 450 42.38 -6.82 15.24
N GLY A 451 43.45 -6.08 15.56
CA GLY A 451 44.15 -5.21 14.59
C GLY A 451 44.96 -5.91 13.48
N GLY A 452 45.60 -7.06 13.74
CA GLY A 452 46.54 -7.69 12.79
C GLY A 452 45.90 -8.46 11.63
N MET A 453 44.66 -8.93 11.80
CA MET A 453 43.95 -9.74 10.80
C MET A 453 43.42 -8.88 9.64
N ILE A 454 42.99 -7.65 9.94
CA ILE A 454 42.37 -6.71 8.98
C ILE A 454 43.38 -6.24 7.92
N LEU A 455 44.67 -6.12 8.28
CA LEU A 455 45.74 -5.73 7.34
C LEU A 455 45.96 -6.78 6.25
N LYS A 456 46.05 -8.06 6.62
CA LYS A 456 46.26 -9.16 5.68
C LYS A 456 45.06 -9.39 4.74
N GLN A 457 43.83 -9.14 5.22
CA GLN A 457 42.62 -9.21 4.40
C GLN A 457 42.66 -8.18 3.25
N GLY A 458 43.13 -6.96 3.52
CA GLY A 458 43.25 -5.91 2.51
C GLY A 458 44.22 -6.27 1.38
N GLU A 459 45.36 -6.87 1.70
CA GLU A 459 46.37 -7.29 0.72
C GLU A 459 45.86 -8.40 -0.21
N LEU A 460 45.20 -9.42 0.33
CA LEU A 460 44.67 -10.54 -0.46
C LEU A 460 43.54 -10.09 -1.40
N PHE A 461 42.67 -9.17 -0.95
CA PHE A 461 41.59 -8.63 -1.77
C PHE A 461 42.12 -7.89 -3.01
N CYS A 462 43.17 -7.08 -2.85
CA CYS A 462 43.83 -6.40 -3.96
C CYS A 462 44.38 -7.39 -5.00
N LEU A 463 45.12 -8.40 -4.56
CA LEU A 463 45.67 -9.44 -5.45
C LEU A 463 44.58 -10.26 -6.17
N PHE A 464 43.47 -10.51 -5.49
CA PHE A 464 42.29 -11.18 -6.08
C PHE A 464 41.64 -10.34 -7.16
N LYS A 465 41.43 -9.05 -6.90
CA LYS A 465 40.88 -8.10 -7.88
C LYS A 465 41.75 -7.99 -9.14
N ASP A 466 43.07 -8.00 -8.97
CA ASP A 466 44.02 -7.92 -10.08
C ASP A 466 43.99 -9.16 -11.00
N SER A 467 43.61 -10.32 -10.48
CA SER A 467 43.46 -11.55 -11.27
C SER A 467 42.30 -11.49 -12.30
N PHE A 468 41.46 -10.46 -12.23
CA PHE A 468 40.17 -10.37 -12.92
C PHE A 468 39.94 -9.05 -13.69
N GLN A 469 41.03 -8.32 -14.01
CA GLN A 469 41.02 -6.97 -14.62
C GLN A 469 40.26 -6.82 -15.97
N LYS A 470 39.89 -7.91 -16.66
CA LYS A 470 39.13 -7.87 -17.94
C LYS A 470 37.60 -7.97 -17.78
N LEU A 471 37.06 -7.98 -16.56
CA LEU A 471 35.62 -8.10 -16.30
C LEU A 471 34.88 -6.75 -16.39
N SER A 472 33.62 -6.76 -16.84
CA SER A 472 32.78 -5.55 -16.95
C SER A 472 32.52 -4.89 -15.58
N GLN A 473 32.11 -3.61 -15.58
CA GLN A 473 31.91 -2.81 -14.36
C GLN A 473 30.89 -3.44 -13.38
N LYS A 474 29.83 -4.11 -13.88
CA LYS A 474 28.85 -4.87 -13.07
C LYS A 474 29.43 -6.10 -12.37
N ASN A 475 30.55 -6.64 -12.85
CA ASN A 475 31.18 -7.83 -12.28
C ASN A 475 32.15 -7.48 -11.14
N HIS A 476 32.50 -6.19 -10.96
CA HIS A 476 33.37 -5.74 -9.88
C HIS A 476 32.65 -5.75 -8.52
N GLU A 477 31.41 -5.26 -8.46
CA GLU A 477 30.56 -5.36 -7.25
C GLU A 477 30.28 -6.83 -6.88
N LEU A 478 30.08 -7.67 -7.89
CA LEU A 478 29.85 -9.10 -7.71
C LEU A 478 31.08 -9.83 -7.15
N LEU A 479 32.27 -9.46 -7.63
CA LEU A 479 33.56 -9.98 -7.16
C LEU A 479 33.81 -9.59 -5.70
N GLU A 480 33.49 -8.34 -5.36
CA GLU A 480 33.59 -7.82 -4.00
C GLU A 480 32.63 -8.52 -3.03
N ASN A 481 31.34 -8.60 -3.40
CA ASN A 481 30.34 -9.32 -2.62
C ASN A 481 30.69 -10.80 -2.43
N PHE A 482 31.26 -11.43 -3.45
CA PHE A 482 31.74 -12.80 -3.36
C PHE A 482 32.90 -12.94 -2.37
N PHE A 483 33.93 -12.10 -2.47
CA PHE A 483 35.09 -12.16 -1.57
C PHE A 483 34.71 -11.99 -0.10
N PHE A 484 33.88 -11.00 0.21
CA PHE A 484 33.46 -10.72 1.58
C PHE A 484 32.42 -11.71 2.13
N SER A 485 31.86 -12.58 1.28
CA SER A 485 30.93 -13.64 1.71
C SER A 485 31.63 -14.93 2.17
N LEU A 486 32.96 -15.03 2.07
CA LEU A 486 33.73 -16.21 2.48
C LEU A 486 33.69 -16.40 4.00
N ASN A 487 33.45 -17.64 4.41
CA ASN A 487 33.33 -18.05 5.81
C ASN A 487 34.07 -19.40 6.01
N PRO A 488 34.89 -19.59 7.06
CA PRO A 488 35.25 -18.67 8.15
C PRO A 488 35.93 -17.38 7.70
N ILE A 489 35.73 -16.25 8.42
CA ILE A 489 36.24 -14.92 8.02
C ILE A 489 37.77 -14.85 7.92
N GLU A 490 38.46 -15.72 8.66
CA GLU A 490 39.93 -15.86 8.62
C GLU A 490 40.41 -16.29 7.23
N THR A 491 39.58 -17.00 6.47
CA THR A 491 39.88 -17.42 5.09
C THR A 491 40.05 -16.23 4.15
N GLN A 492 39.45 -15.08 4.47
CA GLN A 492 39.64 -13.83 3.71
C GLN A 492 41.06 -13.27 3.83
N ALA A 493 41.86 -13.79 4.78
CA ALA A 493 43.28 -13.43 4.93
C ALA A 493 44.23 -14.58 4.55
N THR A 494 43.77 -15.84 4.58
CA THR A 494 44.65 -17.02 4.51
C THR A 494 44.41 -17.92 3.29
N LEU A 495 43.32 -17.75 2.54
CA LEU A 495 42.99 -18.60 1.40
C LEU A 495 43.96 -18.35 0.23
N PRO A 496 44.58 -19.38 -0.36
CA PRO A 496 45.42 -19.20 -1.53
C PRO A 496 44.64 -18.59 -2.71
N LEU A 497 45.26 -17.61 -3.37
CA LEU A 497 44.67 -16.89 -4.51
C LEU A 497 44.13 -17.82 -5.61
N LYS A 498 44.82 -18.93 -5.89
CA LYS A 498 44.43 -19.92 -6.92
C LYS A 498 43.13 -20.67 -6.59
N SER A 499 42.88 -20.97 -5.31
CA SER A 499 41.64 -21.63 -4.88
C SER A 499 40.45 -20.67 -5.00
N LEU A 500 40.68 -19.42 -4.63
CA LEU A 500 39.70 -18.35 -4.69
C LEU A 500 39.28 -18.02 -6.14
N THR A 501 40.24 -17.93 -7.08
CA THR A 501 39.95 -17.70 -8.51
C THR A 501 39.21 -18.88 -9.15
N THR A 502 39.51 -20.12 -8.73
CA THR A 502 38.85 -21.34 -9.22
C THR A 502 37.36 -21.36 -8.82
N LEU A 503 37.04 -21.10 -7.56
CA LEU A 503 35.65 -21.07 -7.09
C LEU A 503 34.85 -19.92 -7.74
N PHE A 504 35.46 -18.75 -7.90
CA PHE A 504 34.79 -17.62 -8.57
C PHE A 504 34.54 -17.89 -10.06
N THR A 505 35.41 -18.66 -10.72
CA THR A 505 35.19 -19.08 -12.12
C THR A 505 33.99 -20.02 -12.24
N LEU A 506 33.85 -20.97 -11.31
CA LEU A 506 32.65 -21.82 -11.21
C LEU A 506 31.39 -20.97 -11.02
N PHE A 507 31.45 -19.97 -10.15
CA PHE A 507 30.36 -19.03 -9.91
C PHE A 507 29.93 -18.31 -11.19
N LEU A 508 30.89 -17.79 -11.98
CA LEU A 508 30.61 -17.18 -13.28
C LEU A 508 30.01 -18.16 -14.29
N THR A 509 30.37 -19.45 -14.25
CA THR A 509 29.74 -20.46 -15.12
C THR A 509 28.28 -20.73 -14.75
N ALA A 510 27.93 -20.77 -13.47
CA ALA A 510 26.54 -20.98 -13.02
C ALA A 510 25.62 -19.80 -13.33
N ILE A 511 26.15 -18.57 -13.42
CA ILE A 511 25.40 -17.40 -13.88
C ILE A 511 24.98 -17.54 -15.34
N LYS A 512 25.85 -18.12 -16.18
CA LYS A 512 25.61 -18.28 -17.63
C LYS A 512 24.79 -19.53 -17.99
N ALA A 513 24.57 -20.44 -17.04
CA ALA A 513 23.80 -21.66 -17.25
C ALA A 513 22.29 -21.41 -17.09
N ASP A 514 21.48 -21.97 -18.00
CA ASP A 514 20.02 -22.01 -17.87
C ASP A 514 19.60 -23.05 -16.82
N LEU A 515 18.62 -22.73 -15.98
CA LEU A 515 18.03 -23.71 -15.06
C LEU A 515 17.17 -24.70 -15.88
N PRO A 516 17.38 -26.02 -15.75
CA PRO A 516 16.55 -26.98 -16.46
C PRO A 516 15.10 -26.89 -15.97
N ARG A 517 14.12 -26.85 -16.89
CA ARG A 517 12.66 -26.75 -16.59
C ARG A 517 12.09 -27.84 -15.64
N LYS A 518 12.89 -28.84 -15.24
CA LYS A 518 12.51 -29.95 -14.36
C LYS A 518 13.24 -29.99 -13.01
N GLU A 519 14.26 -29.15 -12.78
CA GLU A 519 15.00 -29.14 -11.51
C GLU A 519 15.12 -27.71 -10.96
N ASP A 520 14.69 -27.49 -9.71
CA ASP A 520 14.68 -26.19 -9.01
C ASP A 520 16.08 -25.69 -8.56
N TYR A 521 17.15 -26.31 -9.07
CA TYR A 521 18.53 -25.98 -8.73
C TYR A 521 19.52 -26.39 -9.83
N PHE A 522 20.69 -25.76 -9.82
CA PHE A 522 21.87 -26.15 -10.59
C PHE A 522 22.97 -26.58 -9.61
N LEU A 523 23.58 -27.74 -9.82
CA LEU A 523 24.67 -28.28 -9.02
C LEU A 523 25.88 -28.56 -9.91
N LYS A 524 27.06 -28.09 -9.51
CA LYS A 524 28.33 -28.41 -10.16
C LYS A 524 29.40 -28.74 -9.12
N ILE A 525 30.09 -29.85 -9.33
CA ILE A 525 31.16 -30.35 -8.45
C ILE A 525 32.42 -30.55 -9.31
N GLU A 526 33.56 -29.99 -8.90
CA GLU A 526 34.86 -30.15 -9.57
C GLU A 526 35.95 -30.46 -8.52
N GLU A 527 36.86 -31.39 -8.83
CA GLU A 527 38.01 -31.72 -7.97
C GLU A 527 39.32 -31.26 -8.63
N LYS A 528 40.10 -30.41 -7.95
CA LYS A 528 41.37 -29.86 -8.45
C LYS A 528 42.37 -29.62 -7.30
N ASN A 529 43.60 -30.13 -7.44
CA ASN A 529 44.70 -29.96 -6.48
C ASN A 529 44.33 -30.38 -5.04
N ASP A 530 43.81 -31.59 -4.85
CA ASP A 530 43.38 -32.13 -3.54
C ASP A 530 42.34 -31.26 -2.82
N GLN A 531 41.55 -30.50 -3.59
CA GLN A 531 40.44 -29.69 -3.11
C GLN A 531 39.19 -29.99 -3.93
N LEU A 532 38.07 -30.17 -3.24
CA LEU A 532 36.77 -30.36 -3.85
C LEU A 532 36.00 -29.04 -3.84
N TYR A 533 35.61 -28.58 -5.02
CA TYR A 533 34.82 -27.37 -5.24
C TYR A 533 33.38 -27.75 -5.57
N THR A 534 32.42 -27.22 -4.82
CA THR A 534 30.99 -27.43 -5.08
C THR A 534 30.30 -26.10 -5.22
N LEU A 535 29.42 -25.96 -6.20
CA LEU A 535 28.59 -24.78 -6.40
C LEU A 535 27.15 -25.20 -6.64
N ILE A 536 26.24 -24.58 -5.89
CA ILE A 536 24.80 -24.81 -5.98
C ILE A 536 24.11 -23.48 -6.24
N ARG A 537 23.24 -23.42 -7.24
CA ARG A 537 22.38 -22.26 -7.52
C ARG A 537 20.93 -22.69 -7.36
N THR A 538 20.12 -21.91 -6.64
CA THR A 538 18.68 -22.11 -6.48
C THR A 538 17.97 -20.75 -6.41
N GLN A 539 16.67 -20.70 -6.70
CA GLN A 539 15.86 -19.49 -6.51
C GLN A 539 15.33 -19.34 -5.07
N GLU A 540 15.40 -20.41 -4.29
CA GLU A 540 14.84 -20.47 -2.94
C GLU A 540 15.90 -20.27 -1.85
N THR A 541 15.64 -19.34 -0.93
CA THR A 541 16.59 -18.97 0.12
C THR A 541 16.63 -19.97 1.28
N SER A 542 15.57 -20.77 1.45
CA SER A 542 15.39 -21.77 2.53
C SER A 542 16.38 -22.94 2.45
N PHE A 543 16.99 -23.16 1.29
CA PHE A 543 17.94 -24.25 1.06
C PHE A 543 19.24 -24.10 1.89
N LYS A 544 19.62 -22.87 2.25
CA LYS A 544 20.83 -22.58 3.02
C LYS A 544 20.82 -23.26 4.40
N ASP A 545 19.66 -23.28 5.06
CA ASP A 545 19.52 -23.85 6.40
C ASP A 545 19.63 -25.38 6.38
N GLU A 546 19.11 -26.03 5.33
CA GLU A 546 19.16 -27.48 5.16
C GLU A 546 20.58 -27.99 4.88
N LEU A 547 21.35 -27.23 4.09
CA LEU A 547 22.78 -27.48 3.88
C LEU A 547 23.56 -27.39 5.20
N PHE A 548 23.32 -26.34 5.98
CA PHE A 548 23.98 -26.14 7.26
C PHE A 548 23.72 -27.29 8.24
N GLN A 549 22.47 -27.75 8.34
CA GLN A 549 22.11 -28.90 9.17
C GLN A 549 22.79 -30.18 8.70
N SER A 550 22.80 -30.43 7.39
CA SER A 550 23.40 -31.64 6.81
C SER A 550 24.92 -31.70 7.01
N PHE A 551 25.61 -30.56 7.00
CA PHE A 551 27.04 -30.48 7.28
C PHE A 551 27.37 -30.49 8.77
N SER A 552 26.45 -30.06 9.64
CA SER A 552 26.67 -30.06 11.10
C SER A 552 26.63 -31.47 11.71
N TYR A 553 25.88 -32.40 11.11
CA TYR A 553 25.73 -33.79 11.59
C TYR A 553 26.87 -34.74 11.21
N ARG A 554 27.76 -34.34 10.30
CA ARG A 554 28.91 -35.16 9.84
C ARG A 554 30.18 -34.36 10.08
N GLU A 555 31.14 -34.87 10.85
CA GLU A 555 32.32 -34.17 11.38
C GLU A 555 33.27 -33.53 10.32
N PHE A 556 32.82 -32.49 9.61
CA PHE A 556 33.69 -31.62 8.81
C PHE A 556 34.20 -30.52 9.73
N SER A 557 35.50 -30.56 10.09
CA SER A 557 36.08 -29.54 10.97
C SER A 557 35.92 -28.14 10.37
N HIS A 558 35.61 -27.13 11.19
CA HIS A 558 35.47 -25.72 10.76
C HIS A 558 36.68 -25.17 9.99
N LYS A 559 37.84 -25.83 10.05
CA LYS A 559 39.07 -25.43 9.34
C LYS A 559 39.21 -26.04 7.95
N SER A 560 38.50 -27.13 7.64
CA SER A 560 38.62 -27.85 6.36
C SER A 560 37.56 -27.48 5.33
N LEU A 561 36.46 -26.84 5.74
CA LEU A 561 35.35 -26.46 4.85
C LEU A 561 35.21 -24.94 4.78
N ILE A 562 35.35 -24.39 3.59
CA ILE A 562 35.17 -22.97 3.29
C ILE A 562 33.86 -22.83 2.51
N GLN A 563 33.05 -21.86 2.89
CA GLN A 563 31.74 -21.62 2.27
C GLN A 563 31.56 -20.15 1.86
N THR A 564 30.76 -19.93 0.82
CA THR A 564 30.35 -18.61 0.33
C THR A 564 28.88 -18.68 -0.06
N HIS A 565 28.12 -17.65 0.28
CA HIS A 565 26.74 -17.51 -0.13
C HIS A 565 26.51 -16.12 -0.71
N VAL A 566 26.13 -16.05 -1.98
CA VAL A 566 25.92 -14.79 -2.70
C VAL A 566 24.55 -14.83 -3.37
N THR A 567 23.76 -13.77 -3.23
CA THR A 567 22.50 -13.61 -3.95
C THR A 567 22.71 -12.71 -5.16
N PHE A 568 22.38 -13.18 -6.35
CA PHE A 568 22.51 -12.42 -7.60
C PHE A 568 21.34 -12.71 -8.52
N GLN A 569 20.71 -11.66 -9.08
CA GLN A 569 19.54 -11.76 -9.98
C GLN A 569 18.39 -12.65 -9.43
N GLY A 570 18.11 -12.54 -8.13
CA GLY A 570 17.03 -13.32 -7.49
C GLY A 570 17.34 -14.80 -7.26
N SER A 571 18.55 -15.28 -7.59
CA SER A 571 19.02 -16.62 -7.26
C SER A 571 20.05 -16.57 -6.12
N LEU A 572 19.99 -17.55 -5.22
CA LEU A 572 21.01 -17.84 -4.22
C LEU A 572 22.07 -18.77 -4.82
N TYR A 573 23.33 -18.42 -4.65
CA TYR A 573 24.50 -19.21 -5.03
C TYR A 573 25.25 -19.60 -3.77
N SER A 574 25.42 -20.89 -3.53
CA SER A 574 26.16 -21.45 -2.40
C SER A 574 27.39 -22.20 -2.92
N GLY A 575 28.57 -21.70 -2.61
CA GLY A 575 29.85 -22.29 -3.01
C GLY A 575 30.59 -22.89 -1.81
N PHE A 576 31.26 -24.01 -2.02
CA PHE A 576 32.01 -24.74 -1.01
C PHE A 576 33.39 -25.15 -1.54
N ILE A 577 34.41 -25.06 -0.68
CA ILE A 577 35.73 -25.65 -0.89
C ILE A 577 36.03 -26.57 0.29
N LEU A 578 36.17 -27.87 0.03
CA LEU A 578 36.65 -28.82 1.02
C LEU A 578 38.14 -29.06 0.79
N GLN A 579 38.96 -28.75 1.81
CA GLN A 579 40.41 -28.96 1.81
C GLN A 579 40.71 -30.29 2.51
N SER A 580 40.93 -31.36 1.72
CA SER A 580 41.17 -32.70 2.25
C SER A 580 41.94 -33.57 1.25
N ASN A 581 42.99 -34.26 1.70
CA ASN A 581 43.74 -35.22 0.87
C ASN A 581 43.12 -36.63 0.91
N ASP A 582 41.99 -36.80 1.59
CA ASP A 582 41.31 -38.09 1.75
C ASP A 582 40.06 -38.18 0.84
N SER A 583 40.14 -39.03 -0.18
CA SER A 583 39.05 -39.27 -1.14
C SER A 583 37.77 -39.80 -0.47
N LYS A 584 37.86 -40.46 0.70
CA LYS A 584 36.67 -40.90 1.44
C LYS A 584 35.88 -39.72 2.00
N LYS A 585 36.55 -38.65 2.44
CA LYS A 585 35.91 -37.42 2.91
C LYS A 585 35.24 -36.63 1.77
N HIS A 586 35.82 -36.66 0.57
CA HIS A 586 35.20 -36.08 -0.62
C HIS A 586 33.88 -36.78 -0.94
N ASN A 587 33.85 -38.12 -0.94
CA ASN A 587 32.62 -38.88 -1.19
C ASN A 587 31.55 -38.63 -0.11
N LEU A 588 31.93 -38.62 1.16
CA LEU A 588 31.00 -38.31 2.27
C LEU A 588 30.39 -36.91 2.18
N PHE A 589 31.16 -35.93 1.68
CA PHE A 589 30.68 -34.57 1.47
C PHE A 589 29.69 -34.48 0.30
N ILE A 590 30.01 -35.15 -0.82
CA ILE A 590 29.12 -35.23 -1.98
C ILE A 590 27.78 -35.88 -1.60
N GLU A 591 27.81 -36.98 -0.83
CA GLU A 591 26.59 -37.62 -0.30
C GLU A 591 25.78 -36.68 0.61
N ALA A 592 26.45 -35.91 1.46
CA ALA A 592 25.77 -34.94 2.34
C ALA A 592 25.06 -33.84 1.52
N VAL A 593 25.71 -33.34 0.46
CA VAL A 593 25.10 -32.36 -0.47
C VAL A 593 23.86 -32.96 -1.13
N HIS A 594 23.94 -34.19 -1.65
CA HIS A 594 22.78 -34.84 -2.27
C HIS A 594 21.65 -35.13 -1.28
N SER A 595 21.97 -35.54 -0.05
CA SER A 595 20.98 -35.75 1.01
C SER A 595 20.26 -34.45 1.39
N ALA A 596 20.99 -33.34 1.52
CA ALA A 596 20.42 -32.03 1.82
C ALA A 596 19.41 -31.59 0.75
N ILE A 597 19.75 -31.81 -0.53
CA ILE A 597 18.86 -31.52 -1.67
C ILE A 597 17.58 -32.36 -1.61
N GLN A 598 17.68 -33.64 -1.27
CA GLN A 598 16.51 -34.52 -1.17
C GLN A 598 15.59 -34.15 0.01
N ASN A 599 16.16 -33.84 1.18
CA ASN A 599 15.37 -33.40 2.33
C ASN A 599 14.67 -32.08 2.08
N TRP A 600 15.38 -31.11 1.47
CA TRP A 600 14.80 -29.83 1.05
C TRP A 600 13.64 -30.03 0.06
N LYS A 601 13.80 -30.90 -0.95
CA LYS A 601 12.72 -31.27 -1.88
C LYS A 601 11.50 -31.88 -1.17
N ASN A 602 11.70 -32.70 -0.15
CA ASN A 602 10.61 -33.29 0.64
C ASN A 602 9.92 -32.25 1.53
N LYS A 603 10.67 -31.29 2.08
CA LYS A 603 10.12 -30.19 2.89
C LYS A 603 9.26 -29.25 2.05
N LEU A 604 9.73 -28.89 0.85
CA LEU A 604 8.96 -28.13 -0.13
C LEU A 604 7.65 -28.82 -0.51
N LYS A 605 7.60 -30.16 -0.57
CA LYS A 605 6.37 -30.93 -0.83
C LYS A 605 5.34 -30.87 0.31
N ASN A 606 5.75 -30.56 1.54
CA ASN A 606 4.89 -30.58 2.74
C ASN A 606 4.46 -29.20 3.26
N GLU A 607 4.75 -28.10 2.55
CA GLU A 607 4.44 -26.74 3.02
C GLU A 607 2.93 -26.44 3.04
N GLN A 608 2.36 -26.25 4.24
CA GLN A 608 1.01 -25.75 4.48
C GLN A 608 0.99 -24.20 4.55
N THR A 609 1.46 -23.58 3.47
CA THR A 609 1.52 -22.11 3.33
C THR A 609 0.46 -21.64 2.34
N LEU A 610 -0.39 -20.72 2.78
CA LEU A 610 -1.37 -20.05 1.93
C LEU A 610 -0.84 -18.68 1.49
N ARG A 611 -0.90 -18.39 0.20
CA ARG A 611 -0.46 -17.12 -0.39
C ARG A 611 -1.69 -16.33 -0.85
N LEU A 612 -1.84 -15.13 -0.31
CA LEU A 612 -2.96 -14.24 -0.58
C LEU A 612 -2.44 -12.91 -1.13
N SER A 613 -3.09 -12.42 -2.17
CA SER A 613 -2.84 -11.08 -2.70
C SER A 613 -4.00 -10.17 -2.34
N PHE A 614 -3.67 -8.98 -1.84
CA PHE A 614 -4.62 -8.03 -1.26
C PHE A 614 -4.49 -6.63 -1.91
N THR A 615 -5.58 -5.87 -1.99
CA THR A 615 -5.54 -4.50 -2.56
C THR A 615 -4.83 -3.52 -1.63
N ASP A 616 -5.29 -3.42 -0.37
CA ASP A 616 -4.75 -2.52 0.65
C ASP A 616 -5.03 -3.10 2.03
N LEU A 617 -3.98 -3.41 2.82
CA LEU A 617 -4.17 -3.87 4.20
C LEU A 617 -4.93 -2.82 5.03
N PRO A 618 -5.76 -3.25 6.00
CA PRO A 618 -6.48 -2.32 6.86
C PRO A 618 -5.48 -1.47 7.66
N ARG A 619 -5.84 -0.20 7.90
CA ARG A 619 -5.00 0.73 8.68
C ARG A 619 -4.86 0.33 10.14
N THR A 620 -5.75 -0.51 10.62
CA THR A 620 -5.78 -1.04 11.98
C THR A 620 -6.33 -2.45 11.99
N PHE A 621 -5.77 -3.30 12.84
CA PHE A 621 -6.30 -4.62 13.16
C PHE A 621 -7.07 -4.61 14.49
N ASP A 622 -7.51 -3.44 14.97
CA ASP A 622 -8.48 -3.36 16.06
C ASP A 622 -9.86 -3.83 15.57
N PRO A 623 -10.42 -4.93 16.13
CA PRO A 623 -11.67 -5.50 15.65
C PRO A 623 -12.88 -4.56 15.81
N ARG A 624 -12.80 -3.55 16.70
CA ARG A 624 -13.88 -2.59 16.95
C ARG A 624 -14.02 -1.53 15.84
N LEU A 625 -13.03 -1.41 14.96
CA LEU A 625 -12.98 -0.42 13.88
C LEU A 625 -13.16 -1.04 12.48
N GLY A 626 -13.01 -2.35 12.34
CA GLY A 626 -12.99 -3.08 11.06
C GLY A 626 -14.23 -3.94 10.81
N GLY A 627 -15.38 -3.31 10.56
CA GLY A 627 -16.66 -4.01 10.34
C GLY A 627 -17.00 -4.34 8.89
N ASP A 628 -16.20 -3.92 7.91
CA ASP A 628 -16.42 -4.24 6.50
C ASP A 628 -15.95 -5.67 6.14
N GLN A 629 -16.47 -6.21 5.04
CA GLN A 629 -16.21 -7.59 4.57
C GLN A 629 -14.71 -7.93 4.42
N THR A 630 -13.94 -6.99 3.89
CA THR A 630 -12.52 -7.14 3.59
C THR A 630 -11.70 -7.17 4.88
N THR A 631 -11.94 -6.22 5.79
CA THR A 631 -11.28 -6.19 7.10
C THR A 631 -11.72 -7.36 7.98
N CYS A 632 -13.00 -7.72 7.98
CA CYS A 632 -13.52 -8.89 8.70
C CYS A 632 -12.85 -10.19 8.28
N THR A 633 -12.56 -10.37 6.99
CA THR A 633 -11.86 -11.56 6.46
C THR A 633 -10.47 -11.72 7.10
N LEU A 634 -9.73 -10.62 7.24
CA LEU A 634 -8.41 -10.64 7.89
C LEU A 634 -8.54 -10.80 9.42
N LEU A 635 -9.46 -10.07 10.04
CA LEU A 635 -9.68 -10.12 11.48
C LEU A 635 -10.14 -11.51 11.94
N LYS A 636 -10.90 -12.28 11.14
CA LYS A 636 -11.28 -13.66 11.46
C LYS A 636 -10.10 -14.64 11.50
N MET A 637 -8.94 -14.27 10.94
CA MET A 637 -7.68 -15.01 11.10
C MET A 637 -7.00 -14.70 12.43
N LEU A 638 -7.22 -13.49 12.97
CA LEU A 638 -6.52 -12.97 14.15
C LEU A 638 -7.36 -13.03 15.43
N PHE A 639 -8.68 -13.00 15.31
CA PHE A 639 -9.62 -12.96 16.43
C PHE A 639 -10.65 -14.08 16.37
N GLU A 640 -11.12 -14.46 17.54
CA GLU A 640 -12.22 -15.41 17.75
C GLU A 640 -13.25 -14.80 18.70
N GLY A 641 -14.54 -14.92 18.36
CA GLY A 641 -15.66 -14.42 19.15
C GLY A 641 -16.20 -15.44 20.16
N LEU A 642 -17.33 -15.13 20.80
CA LEU A 642 -18.07 -16.09 21.62
C LEU A 642 -18.56 -17.26 20.74
N THR A 643 -19.01 -16.94 19.53
CA THR A 643 -19.42 -17.87 18.49
C THR A 643 -18.58 -17.67 17.23
N ARG A 644 -18.65 -18.62 16.30
CA ARG A 644 -18.09 -18.53 14.95
C ARG A 644 -19.14 -19.08 13.97
N ILE A 645 -19.12 -18.64 12.71
CA ILE A 645 -20.00 -19.24 11.70
C ILE A 645 -19.35 -20.50 11.15
N ASN A 646 -20.08 -21.61 11.16
CA ASN A 646 -19.60 -22.88 10.66
C ASN A 646 -19.79 -23.01 9.14
N LYS A 647 -19.32 -24.13 8.58
CA LYS A 647 -19.42 -24.43 7.14
C LYS A 647 -20.86 -24.42 6.57
N ASN A 648 -21.87 -24.55 7.43
CA ASN A 648 -23.29 -24.54 7.06
C ASN A 648 -23.91 -23.13 7.18
N GLY A 649 -23.12 -22.11 7.49
CA GLY A 649 -23.62 -20.74 7.68
C GLY A 649 -24.36 -20.51 8.99
N LYS A 650 -24.21 -21.39 9.99
CA LYS A 650 -24.86 -21.24 11.30
C LYS A 650 -23.85 -20.88 12.38
N PRO A 651 -24.23 -20.09 13.40
CA PRO A 651 -23.37 -19.85 14.55
C PRO A 651 -23.13 -21.15 15.32
N GLU A 652 -21.86 -21.43 15.62
CA GLU A 652 -21.39 -22.47 16.52
C GLU A 652 -20.60 -21.84 17.67
N LEU A 653 -20.58 -22.52 18.82
CA LEU A 653 -19.88 -22.04 20.01
C LEU A 653 -18.36 -22.09 19.80
N ALA A 654 -17.69 -20.96 20.02
CA ALA A 654 -16.24 -20.81 19.83
C ALA A 654 -15.53 -20.66 21.18
N ILE A 655 -15.38 -19.43 21.70
CA ILE A 655 -14.87 -19.19 23.06
C ILE A 655 -15.92 -19.53 24.11
N ALA A 656 -17.20 -19.34 23.79
CA ALA A 656 -18.26 -19.88 24.62
C ALA A 656 -18.19 -21.42 24.62
N GLU A 657 -18.30 -22.00 25.81
CA GLU A 657 -18.51 -23.43 26.02
C GLU A 657 -20.00 -23.78 25.97
N SER A 658 -20.83 -22.89 26.51
CA SER A 658 -22.29 -23.02 26.51
C SER A 658 -22.95 -21.64 26.54
N VAL A 659 -24.22 -21.59 26.13
CA VAL A 659 -25.08 -20.42 26.24
C VAL A 659 -26.44 -20.84 26.79
N GLU A 660 -26.86 -20.21 27.87
CA GLU A 660 -28.22 -20.34 28.41
C GLU A 660 -29.04 -19.13 27.94
N ILE A 661 -30.20 -19.39 27.32
CA ILE A 661 -31.07 -18.34 26.75
C ILE A 661 -32.39 -18.36 27.52
N SER A 662 -32.84 -17.20 28.00
CA SER A 662 -34.12 -17.07 28.69
C SER A 662 -35.31 -17.37 27.76
N LYS A 663 -36.47 -17.71 28.35
CA LYS A 663 -37.70 -18.02 27.59
C LYS A 663 -38.18 -16.88 26.69
N ASP A 664 -37.96 -15.64 27.12
CA ASP A 664 -38.29 -14.42 26.35
C ASP A 664 -37.18 -14.03 25.36
N GLN A 665 -36.09 -14.80 25.26
CA GLN A 665 -34.92 -14.54 24.41
C GLN A 665 -34.30 -13.15 24.60
N LYS A 666 -34.45 -12.56 25.80
CA LYS A 666 -33.85 -11.27 26.16
C LYS A 666 -32.61 -11.39 27.04
N LYS A 667 -32.32 -12.56 27.61
CA LYS A 667 -31.16 -12.78 28.47
C LYS A 667 -30.35 -13.96 27.95
N TYR A 668 -29.06 -13.71 27.75
CA TYR A 668 -28.07 -14.67 27.31
C TYR A 668 -26.98 -14.77 28.38
N LEU A 669 -26.68 -15.99 28.81
CA LEU A 669 -25.60 -16.28 29.75
C LEU A 669 -24.58 -17.17 29.07
N PHE A 670 -23.43 -16.59 28.70
CA PHE A 670 -22.33 -17.32 28.08
C PHE A 670 -21.35 -17.78 29.16
N ARG A 671 -21.03 -19.09 29.15
CA ARG A 671 -19.92 -19.64 29.92
C ARG A 671 -18.74 -19.82 28.98
N LEU A 672 -17.56 -19.31 29.36
CA LEU A 672 -16.37 -19.28 28.51
C LEU A 672 -15.45 -20.47 28.80
N LYS A 673 -14.81 -21.00 27.75
CA LYS A 673 -13.71 -21.96 27.87
C LYS A 673 -12.49 -21.27 28.49
N LYS A 674 -11.63 -22.04 29.14
CA LYS A 674 -10.29 -21.57 29.54
C LYS A 674 -9.42 -21.39 28.30
N CYS A 675 -9.45 -20.17 27.78
CA CYS A 675 -8.75 -19.76 26.57
C CYS A 675 -7.64 -18.76 26.87
N LEU A 676 -6.61 -18.73 26.00
CA LEU A 676 -5.46 -17.85 26.15
C LEU A 676 -5.35 -16.88 24.98
N TRP A 677 -4.92 -15.67 25.30
CA TRP A 677 -4.40 -14.70 24.36
C TRP A 677 -3.05 -15.16 23.79
N SER A 678 -2.62 -14.59 22.66
CA SER A 678 -1.33 -14.91 22.02
C SER A 678 -0.10 -14.58 22.88
N ASN A 679 -0.25 -13.75 23.91
CA ASN A 679 0.79 -13.44 24.90
C ASN A 679 0.76 -14.37 26.13
N GLY A 680 -0.19 -15.31 26.20
CA GLY A 680 -0.34 -16.25 27.31
C GLY A 680 -1.32 -15.81 28.41
N ASP A 681 -1.85 -14.58 28.36
CA ASP A 681 -2.86 -14.13 29.32
C ASP A 681 -4.16 -14.93 29.16
N GLN A 682 -4.90 -15.15 30.24
CA GLN A 682 -6.21 -15.79 30.16
C GLN A 682 -7.25 -14.82 29.59
N ILE A 683 -8.06 -15.31 28.64
CA ILE A 683 -9.24 -14.58 28.14
C ILE A 683 -10.36 -14.69 29.17
N THR A 684 -10.96 -13.55 29.51
CA THR A 684 -12.04 -13.48 30.52
C THR A 684 -13.29 -12.79 29.99
N ALA A 685 -14.42 -12.96 30.67
CA ALA A 685 -15.66 -12.24 30.37
C ALA A 685 -15.48 -10.71 30.49
N TYR A 686 -14.54 -10.25 31.31
CA TYR A 686 -14.21 -8.82 31.43
C TYR A 686 -13.59 -8.25 30.14
N ASP A 687 -12.89 -9.05 29.34
CA ASP A 687 -12.37 -8.61 28.03
C ASP A 687 -13.51 -8.32 27.04
N PHE A 688 -14.58 -9.13 27.08
CA PHE A 688 -15.79 -8.91 26.27
C PHE A 688 -16.57 -7.71 26.76
N GLU A 689 -16.86 -7.64 28.08
CA GLU A 689 -17.57 -6.51 28.68
C GLU A 689 -16.85 -5.18 28.36
N TYR A 690 -15.54 -5.13 28.55
CA TYR A 690 -14.73 -3.96 28.26
C TYR A 690 -14.77 -3.58 26.77
N ALA A 691 -14.54 -4.53 25.86
CA ALA A 691 -14.52 -4.26 24.42
C ALA A 691 -15.87 -3.74 23.92
N TRP A 692 -16.96 -4.38 24.35
CA TRP A 692 -18.32 -4.04 23.92
C TRP A 692 -18.82 -2.73 24.54
N LYS A 693 -18.51 -2.45 25.82
CA LYS A 693 -18.81 -1.13 26.40
C LYS A 693 -17.97 -0.03 25.77
N LYS A 694 -16.71 -0.29 25.41
CA LYS A 694 -15.85 0.69 24.76
C LYS A 694 -16.33 1.06 23.37
N ILE A 695 -16.77 0.10 22.54
CA ILE A 695 -17.36 0.43 21.24
C ILE A 695 -18.69 1.20 21.39
N ILE A 696 -19.50 0.88 22.41
CA ILE A 696 -20.75 1.60 22.73
C ILE A 696 -20.52 3.04 23.20
N SER A 697 -19.36 3.32 23.80
CA SER A 697 -19.03 4.64 24.34
C SER A 697 -19.20 5.76 23.30
N PRO A 698 -19.82 6.90 23.67
CA PRO A 698 -19.87 8.08 22.80
C PRO A 698 -18.47 8.62 22.43
N LEU A 699 -17.44 8.24 23.20
CA LEU A 699 -16.05 8.65 22.98
C LEU A 699 -15.32 7.78 21.94
N PHE A 700 -15.93 6.68 21.49
CA PHE A 700 -15.35 5.77 20.52
C PHE A 700 -16.04 5.91 19.16
N SER A 701 -15.35 6.52 18.19
CA SER A 701 -15.92 6.77 16.86
C SER A 701 -15.81 5.53 15.97
N THR A 702 -16.95 4.99 15.56
CA THR A 702 -17.04 3.88 14.59
C THR A 702 -18.34 3.98 13.80
N ALA A 703 -18.29 3.62 12.52
CA ALA A 703 -19.48 3.56 11.66
C ALA A 703 -20.37 2.34 11.99
N PHE A 704 -19.90 1.40 12.81
CA PHE A 704 -20.53 0.10 13.03
C PHE A 704 -21.22 -0.04 14.39
N ILE A 705 -21.41 1.05 15.14
CA ILE A 705 -21.99 1.01 16.49
C ILE A 705 -23.40 0.40 16.54
N TYR A 706 -24.19 0.57 15.48
CA TYR A 706 -25.56 0.09 15.43
C TYR A 706 -25.69 -1.43 15.63
N PHE A 707 -24.63 -2.20 15.38
CA PHE A 707 -24.58 -3.64 15.67
C PHE A 707 -24.83 -3.96 17.15
N PHE A 708 -24.55 -3.02 18.07
CA PHE A 708 -24.69 -3.18 19.51
C PHE A 708 -26.03 -2.65 20.04
N HIS A 709 -26.82 -1.93 19.25
CA HIS A 709 -28.11 -1.39 19.66
C HIS A 709 -29.16 -2.42 20.14
N PRO A 710 -29.14 -3.71 19.73
CA PRO A 710 -30.02 -4.71 20.32
C PRO A 710 -29.79 -4.95 21.82
N ILE A 711 -28.60 -4.64 22.33
CA ILE A 711 -28.26 -4.76 23.74
C ILE A 711 -29.00 -3.68 24.53
N LYS A 712 -29.58 -4.08 25.66
CA LYS A 712 -30.37 -3.21 26.53
C LYS A 712 -29.58 -1.96 26.90
N ASN A 713 -30.21 -0.79 26.74
CA ASN A 713 -29.63 0.54 26.97
C ASN A 713 -28.41 0.94 26.08
N ALA A 714 -27.95 0.10 25.15
CA ALA A 714 -26.76 0.41 24.36
C ALA A 714 -26.91 1.67 23.48
N LYS A 715 -28.07 1.83 22.81
CA LYS A 715 -28.35 3.01 21.97
C LYS A 715 -28.36 4.30 22.78
N ILE A 716 -29.07 4.32 23.91
CA ILE A 716 -29.17 5.52 24.76
C ILE A 716 -27.83 5.86 25.43
N ALA A 717 -27.01 4.86 25.78
CA ALA A 717 -25.65 5.08 26.30
C ALA A 717 -24.73 5.69 25.22
N ASN A 718 -24.82 5.19 23.98
CA ASN A 718 -24.06 5.74 22.86
C ASN A 718 -24.42 7.19 22.54
N GLU A 719 -25.67 7.57 22.73
CA GLU A 719 -26.14 8.96 22.60
C GLU A 719 -25.79 9.83 23.82
N GLY A 720 -25.09 9.29 24.83
CA GLY A 720 -24.69 10.00 26.05
C GLY A 720 -25.85 10.25 27.03
N ARG A 721 -26.98 9.55 26.87
CA ARG A 721 -28.19 9.73 27.70
C ARG A 721 -28.26 8.83 28.94
N CYS A 722 -27.39 7.82 29.06
CA CYS A 722 -27.21 7.03 30.29
C CYS A 722 -25.75 6.56 30.45
N SER A 723 -25.43 5.98 31.62
CA SER A 723 -24.09 5.43 31.88
C SER A 723 -23.83 4.16 31.08
N LEU A 724 -22.56 3.89 30.76
CA LEU A 724 -22.13 2.60 30.22
C LEU A 724 -22.33 1.44 31.21
N ASP A 725 -22.43 1.73 32.51
CA ASP A 725 -22.72 0.72 33.55
C ASP A 725 -24.17 0.25 33.51
N ASP A 726 -25.08 1.05 32.96
CA ASP A 726 -26.50 0.69 32.78
C ASP A 726 -26.73 -0.16 31.53
N VAL A 727 -25.71 -0.29 30.65
CA VAL A 727 -25.78 -1.14 29.46
C VAL A 727 -25.85 -2.60 29.89
N GLY A 728 -26.70 -3.38 29.22
CA GLY A 728 -26.99 -4.78 29.51
C GLY A 728 -25.84 -5.75 29.20
N ILE A 729 -24.62 -5.47 29.63
CA ILE A 729 -23.43 -6.32 29.47
C ILE A 729 -22.73 -6.38 30.82
N ARG A 730 -22.56 -7.58 31.37
CA ARG A 730 -21.95 -7.78 32.68
C ARG A 730 -21.14 -9.05 32.73
N ALA A 731 -19.84 -8.95 33.03
CA ALA A 731 -19.07 -10.10 33.46
C ALA A 731 -19.45 -10.41 34.92
N LEU A 732 -20.09 -11.55 35.16
CA LEU A 732 -20.44 -11.99 36.52
C LEU A 732 -19.21 -12.53 37.27
N ASN A 733 -18.25 -13.06 36.52
CA ASN A 733 -16.95 -13.54 36.97
C ASN A 733 -16.04 -13.70 35.72
N ASN A 734 -14.83 -14.25 35.87
CA ASN A 734 -13.87 -14.41 34.76
C ASN A 734 -14.43 -15.24 33.59
N ASP A 735 -15.38 -16.13 33.85
CA ASP A 735 -15.78 -17.21 32.95
C ASP A 735 -17.23 -17.03 32.47
N THR A 736 -17.96 -16.04 32.98
CA THR A 736 -19.41 -15.92 32.78
C THR A 736 -19.78 -14.50 32.35
N LEU A 737 -20.28 -14.37 31.11
CA LEU A 737 -20.78 -13.11 30.56
C LEU A 737 -22.30 -13.15 30.47
N GLU A 738 -22.97 -12.21 31.13
CA GLU A 738 -24.40 -11.97 31.01
C GLU A 738 -24.65 -10.83 30.00
N VAL A 739 -25.56 -11.05 29.07
CA VAL A 739 -26.04 -10.04 28.12
C VAL A 739 -27.55 -9.95 28.17
N LEU A 740 -28.06 -8.73 28.34
CA LEU A 740 -29.47 -8.39 28.31
C LEU A 740 -29.78 -7.62 27.02
N LEU A 741 -30.81 -8.03 26.31
CA LEU A 741 -31.29 -7.39 25.09
C LEU A 741 -32.54 -6.56 25.37
N GLU A 742 -32.73 -5.51 24.59
CA GLU A 742 -33.94 -4.68 24.65
C GLU A 742 -35.17 -5.48 24.20
N ASN A 743 -34.99 -6.25 23.11
CA ASN A 743 -36.01 -7.08 22.47
C ASN A 743 -35.45 -8.45 22.11
N PRO A 744 -36.30 -9.48 21.92
CA PRO A 744 -35.87 -10.76 21.38
C PRO A 744 -35.12 -10.53 20.06
N THR A 745 -33.90 -11.03 19.96
CA THR A 745 -33.05 -10.85 18.76
C THR A 745 -32.56 -12.22 18.30
N PRO A 746 -33.33 -12.92 17.44
CA PRO A 746 -33.03 -14.29 17.02
C PRO A 746 -31.60 -14.49 16.46
N GLU A 747 -31.07 -13.46 15.81
CA GLU A 747 -29.73 -13.39 15.22
C GLU A 747 -28.61 -13.06 16.21
N PHE A 748 -28.89 -12.92 17.52
CA PHE A 748 -27.87 -12.45 18.47
C PHE A 748 -26.64 -13.36 18.54
N LEU A 749 -26.81 -14.69 18.41
CA LEU A 749 -25.66 -15.60 18.33
C LEU A 749 -24.84 -15.47 17.04
N GLU A 750 -25.44 -14.97 15.96
CA GLU A 750 -24.74 -14.64 14.72
C GLU A 750 -23.97 -13.33 14.88
N LEU A 751 -24.55 -12.33 15.55
CA LEU A 751 -23.87 -11.08 15.92
C LEU A 751 -22.59 -11.36 16.70
N THR A 752 -22.64 -12.28 17.68
CA THR A 752 -21.45 -12.63 18.47
C THR A 752 -20.36 -13.40 17.70
N ALA A 753 -20.63 -13.79 16.44
CA ALA A 753 -19.66 -14.37 15.51
C ALA A 753 -19.01 -13.33 14.58
N HIS A 754 -19.52 -12.10 14.59
CA HIS A 754 -18.93 -10.97 13.89
C HIS A 754 -17.68 -10.47 14.62
N THR A 755 -16.68 -9.98 13.88
CA THR A 755 -15.39 -9.55 14.46
C THR A 755 -15.54 -8.36 15.41
N LEU A 756 -16.50 -7.48 15.16
CA LEU A 756 -16.88 -6.39 16.07
C LEU A 756 -17.18 -6.88 17.51
N TYR A 757 -17.72 -8.10 17.65
CA TYR A 757 -18.04 -8.73 18.93
C TYR A 757 -16.87 -9.55 19.52
N SER A 758 -15.70 -9.58 18.87
CA SER A 758 -14.50 -10.20 19.43
C SER A 758 -14.04 -9.49 20.71
N PRO A 759 -13.45 -10.21 21.66
CA PRO A 759 -12.88 -9.59 22.85
C PRO A 759 -11.65 -8.77 22.47
N VAL A 760 -11.27 -7.84 23.34
CA VAL A 760 -10.00 -7.10 23.26
C VAL A 760 -9.31 -7.23 24.62
N ASN A 761 -8.01 -7.54 24.63
CA ASN A 761 -7.23 -7.59 25.86
C ASN A 761 -7.26 -6.20 26.53
N HIS A 762 -8.02 -6.07 27.61
CA HIS A 762 -8.33 -4.77 28.19
C HIS A 762 -7.11 -4.10 28.84
N GLU A 763 -6.19 -4.88 29.39
CA GLU A 763 -4.94 -4.38 29.97
C GLU A 763 -4.01 -3.80 28.89
N LEU A 764 -3.88 -4.49 27.76
CA LEU A 764 -3.15 -3.99 26.60
C LEU A 764 -3.77 -2.69 26.09
N ASP A 765 -5.09 -2.67 25.89
CA ASP A 765 -5.79 -1.53 25.31
C ASP A 765 -5.74 -0.29 26.21
N LYS A 766 -5.73 -0.45 27.53
CA LYS A 766 -5.51 0.66 28.49
C LYS A 766 -4.08 1.21 28.42
N ARG A 767 -3.07 0.34 28.31
CA ARG A 767 -1.65 0.74 28.26
C ARG A 767 -1.25 1.31 26.90
N HIS A 768 -1.84 0.78 25.83
CA HIS A 768 -1.49 1.08 24.45
C HIS A 768 -2.75 1.25 23.58
N PRO A 769 -3.49 2.38 23.67
CA PRO A 769 -4.75 2.56 22.95
C PRO A 769 -4.70 2.40 21.43
N ASN A 770 -3.51 2.49 20.82
CA ASN A 770 -3.28 2.32 19.38
C ASN A 770 -2.63 0.96 19.02
N TRP A 771 -2.75 -0.05 19.89
CA TRP A 771 -2.13 -1.37 19.70
C TRP A 771 -2.48 -2.03 18.35
N GLY A 772 -3.68 -1.78 17.82
CA GLY A 772 -4.13 -2.29 16.51
C GLY A 772 -3.41 -1.69 15.30
N SER A 773 -2.70 -0.57 15.47
CA SER A 773 -1.94 0.14 14.41
C SER A 773 -0.45 0.31 14.74
N GLY A 774 0.03 -0.29 15.84
CA GLY A 774 1.37 -0.09 16.40
C GLY A 774 2.41 -1.15 16.00
N GLU A 775 3.58 -1.10 16.65
CA GLU A 775 4.71 -2.03 16.46
C GLU A 775 4.31 -3.51 16.64
N GLU A 776 4.83 -4.38 15.76
CA GLU A 776 4.53 -5.84 15.70
C GLU A 776 4.65 -6.55 17.06
N SER A 777 5.60 -6.14 17.90
CA SER A 777 5.90 -6.79 19.20
C SER A 777 4.84 -6.57 20.28
N LYS A 778 3.83 -5.72 20.03
CA LYS A 778 2.77 -5.35 20.99
C LYS A 778 1.38 -5.79 20.56
N PHE A 779 1.24 -6.54 19.46
CA PHE A 779 -0.05 -7.01 18.98
C PHE A 779 -0.46 -8.32 19.69
N VAL A 780 -1.58 -8.29 20.41
CA VAL A 780 -2.14 -9.45 21.11
C VAL A 780 -3.49 -9.80 20.51
N CYS A 781 -3.70 -11.07 20.20
CA CYS A 781 -4.91 -11.56 19.57
C CYS A 781 -5.25 -12.98 20.06
N ASN A 782 -6.44 -13.49 19.76
CA ASN A 782 -6.95 -14.75 20.30
C ASN A 782 -7.43 -15.75 19.22
N GLY A 783 -7.21 -15.44 17.95
CA GLY A 783 -7.63 -16.24 16.82
C GLY A 783 -6.61 -17.31 16.40
N PRO A 784 -6.88 -18.01 15.28
CA PRO A 784 -6.09 -19.14 14.81
C PRO A 784 -4.67 -18.77 14.35
N PHE A 785 -4.42 -17.50 14.02
CA PHE A 785 -3.11 -16.99 13.60
C PHE A 785 -2.70 -15.75 14.40
N VAL A 786 -1.39 -15.51 14.44
CA VAL A 786 -0.75 -14.31 15.01
C VAL A 786 0.06 -13.59 13.94
N ILE A 787 0.20 -12.28 14.06
CA ILE A 787 1.04 -11.48 13.17
C ILE A 787 2.51 -11.75 13.52
N LYS A 788 3.26 -12.34 12.59
CA LYS A 788 4.72 -12.52 12.70
C LYS A 788 5.50 -11.34 12.11
N LYS A 789 4.98 -10.77 11.03
CA LYS A 789 5.56 -9.61 10.35
C LYS A 789 4.45 -8.80 9.72
N LEU A 790 4.52 -7.48 9.83
CA LEU A 790 3.61 -6.52 9.23
C LEU A 790 4.43 -5.34 8.74
N ILE A 791 4.58 -5.24 7.42
CA ILE A 791 5.10 -4.04 6.77
C ILE A 791 3.89 -3.18 6.42
N PRO A 792 3.64 -2.06 7.12
CA PRO A 792 2.43 -1.28 6.95
C PRO A 792 2.21 -0.89 5.49
N GLY A 793 1.01 -1.17 4.98
CA GLY A 793 0.62 -0.86 3.60
C GLY A 793 1.34 -1.65 2.50
N LEU A 794 2.15 -2.67 2.85
CA LEU A 794 2.82 -3.55 1.88
C LEU A 794 2.44 -5.02 2.12
N ASN A 795 3.10 -5.71 3.05
CA ASN A 795 2.98 -7.16 3.20
C ASN A 795 2.75 -7.55 4.66
N ALA A 796 2.00 -8.62 4.89
CA ALA A 796 1.83 -9.23 6.21
C ALA A 796 2.16 -10.73 6.16
N THR A 797 2.66 -11.26 7.28
CA THR A 797 2.89 -12.67 7.48
C THR A 797 2.20 -13.08 8.76
N PHE A 798 1.21 -13.96 8.63
CA PHE A 798 0.54 -14.58 9.76
C PHE A 798 1.07 -16.00 9.93
N VAL A 799 1.27 -16.41 11.18
CA VAL A 799 1.68 -17.78 11.52
C VAL A 799 0.70 -18.38 12.49
N LYS A 800 0.61 -19.70 12.49
CA LYS A 800 -0.29 -20.44 13.37
C LYS A 800 -0.10 -20.04 14.84
N ASN A 801 -1.20 -19.74 15.52
CA ASN A 801 -1.20 -19.43 16.94
C ASN A 801 -1.19 -20.72 17.77
N VAL A 802 -0.06 -21.03 18.40
CA VAL A 802 0.11 -22.25 19.21
C VAL A 802 -0.69 -22.23 20.52
N LEU A 803 -1.14 -21.05 20.97
CA LEU A 803 -1.95 -20.84 22.17
C LEU A 803 -3.46 -20.81 21.88
N TYR A 804 -3.86 -20.83 20.61
CA TYR A 804 -5.28 -20.84 20.22
C TYR A 804 -6.00 -22.10 20.72
N CYS A 805 -7.20 -21.92 21.27
CA CYS A 805 -7.95 -22.99 21.95
C CYS A 805 -8.31 -24.16 21.04
N ASN A 806 -8.63 -23.88 19.77
CA ASN A 806 -9.00 -24.89 18.78
C ASN A 806 -7.87 -25.13 17.75
N LYS A 807 -6.60 -25.06 18.18
CA LYS A 807 -5.42 -25.21 17.29
C LYS A 807 -5.35 -26.53 16.52
N ALA A 808 -6.04 -27.58 16.98
CA ALA A 808 -6.10 -28.87 16.29
C ALA A 808 -6.78 -28.78 14.92
N ASP A 809 -7.70 -27.83 14.76
CA ASP A 809 -8.45 -27.59 13.52
C ASP A 809 -7.65 -26.74 12.51
N VAL A 810 -6.57 -26.08 12.97
CA VAL A 810 -5.75 -25.20 12.13
C VAL A 810 -4.65 -26.02 11.46
N LYS A 811 -4.77 -26.20 10.14
CA LYS A 811 -3.81 -26.99 9.34
C LYS A 811 -2.73 -26.15 8.65
N LEU A 812 -3.04 -24.89 8.32
CA LEU A 812 -2.05 -23.96 7.79
C LEU A 812 -1.02 -23.60 8.87
N GLU A 813 0.25 -23.59 8.48
CA GLU A 813 1.34 -23.15 9.34
C GLU A 813 1.61 -21.65 9.15
N GLN A 814 1.39 -21.13 7.93
CA GLN A 814 1.67 -19.75 7.56
C GLN A 814 0.71 -19.22 6.50
N ILE A 815 0.38 -17.93 6.60
CA ILE A 815 -0.31 -17.16 5.57
C ILE A 815 0.57 -15.98 5.17
N LEU A 816 0.88 -15.89 3.89
CA LEU A 816 1.62 -14.79 3.29
C LEU A 816 0.64 -13.86 2.60
N ILE A 817 0.67 -12.58 2.94
CA ILE A 817 -0.21 -11.56 2.36
C ILE A 817 0.66 -10.51 1.68
N SER A 818 0.48 -10.33 0.39
CA SER A 818 1.17 -9.30 -0.40
C SER A 818 0.20 -8.25 -0.92
N LYS A 819 0.65 -7.00 -0.95
CA LYS A 819 -0.06 -5.93 -1.66
C LYS A 819 0.40 -5.89 -3.11
N ASP A 820 -0.56 -6.08 -4.01
CA ASP A 820 -0.32 -6.06 -5.45
C ASP A 820 -1.45 -5.33 -6.19
N ASN A 821 -1.17 -4.87 -7.41
CA ASN A 821 -2.23 -4.43 -8.31
C ASN A 821 -2.86 -5.65 -9.02
N SER A 822 -4.04 -5.48 -9.61
CA SER A 822 -4.80 -6.58 -10.23
C SER A 822 -4.05 -7.28 -11.38
N PHE A 823 -3.17 -6.56 -12.09
CA PHE A 823 -2.36 -7.16 -13.17
C PHE A 823 -1.27 -8.07 -12.61
N ILE A 824 -0.50 -7.59 -11.63
CA ILE A 824 0.54 -8.38 -10.96
C ILE A 824 -0.08 -9.60 -10.28
N ALA A 825 -1.19 -9.42 -9.56
CA ALA A 825 -1.88 -10.53 -8.90
C ALA A 825 -2.34 -11.61 -9.91
N ASN A 826 -2.78 -11.23 -11.11
CA ASN A 826 -3.13 -12.19 -12.16
C ASN A 826 -1.92 -13.03 -12.59
N GLU A 827 -0.78 -12.38 -12.83
CA GLU A 827 0.44 -13.06 -13.24
C GLU A 827 0.98 -13.94 -12.11
N MET A 828 0.97 -13.44 -10.87
CA MET A 828 1.29 -14.25 -9.68
C MET A 828 0.38 -15.47 -9.57
N PHE A 829 -0.93 -15.32 -9.82
CA PHE A 829 -1.84 -16.46 -9.75
C PHE A 829 -1.54 -17.47 -10.86
N LYS A 830 -1.20 -17.03 -12.07
CA LYS A 830 -0.78 -17.94 -13.15
C LYS A 830 0.53 -18.67 -12.83
N ASN A 831 1.45 -18.01 -12.13
CA ASN A 831 2.76 -18.54 -11.75
C ASN A 831 2.76 -19.31 -10.40
N ASP A 832 1.59 -19.59 -9.82
CA ASP A 832 1.45 -20.26 -8.51
C ASP A 832 2.07 -19.49 -7.32
N GLU A 833 2.19 -18.16 -7.44
CA GLU A 833 2.70 -17.25 -6.42
C GLU A 833 1.58 -16.63 -5.54
N THR A 834 0.31 -16.72 -5.96
CA THR A 834 -0.87 -16.44 -5.11
C THR A 834 -1.96 -17.48 -5.36
N ASP A 835 -2.68 -17.84 -4.30
CA ASP A 835 -3.63 -18.94 -4.34
C ASP A 835 -5.09 -18.46 -4.48
N TRP A 836 -5.36 -17.17 -4.30
CA TRP A 836 -6.69 -16.55 -4.39
C TRP A 836 -6.70 -15.28 -5.25
N LEU A 837 -7.76 -15.09 -6.04
CA LEU A 837 -8.09 -13.84 -6.74
C LEU A 837 -9.56 -13.47 -6.59
N GLY A 838 -9.85 -12.17 -6.64
CA GLY A 838 -11.20 -11.62 -6.51
C GLY A 838 -11.61 -11.33 -5.07
N LYS A 839 -12.91 -11.07 -4.87
CA LYS A 839 -13.45 -10.62 -3.58
C LYS A 839 -13.36 -11.75 -2.54
N PRO A 840 -13.28 -11.46 -1.23
CA PRO A 840 -13.29 -10.13 -0.59
C PRO A 840 -11.92 -9.44 -0.56
N LEU A 841 -10.85 -10.11 -1.02
CA LEU A 841 -9.48 -9.59 -0.90
C LEU A 841 -9.17 -8.51 -1.95
N ARG A 842 -9.83 -8.57 -3.12
CA ARG A 842 -9.67 -7.62 -4.23
C ARG A 842 -10.92 -7.54 -5.10
N ALA A 843 -11.11 -6.43 -5.82
CA ALA A 843 -12.14 -6.34 -6.86
C ALA A 843 -11.93 -7.36 -8.00
N TRP A 844 -13.01 -7.80 -8.64
CA TRP A 844 -12.93 -8.67 -9.80
C TRP A 844 -12.61 -7.85 -11.07
N GLU A 845 -11.63 -8.30 -11.85
CA GLU A 845 -11.30 -7.71 -13.16
C GLU A 845 -11.76 -8.61 -14.33
N PRO A 846 -12.28 -8.04 -15.43
CA PRO A 846 -12.77 -8.80 -16.58
C PRO A 846 -11.72 -9.75 -17.20
N PHE A 847 -10.43 -9.45 -17.11
CA PHE A 847 -9.39 -10.29 -17.68
C PHE A 847 -9.05 -11.53 -16.82
N PHE A 848 -9.57 -11.64 -15.59
CA PHE A 848 -9.44 -12.86 -14.80
C PHE A 848 -10.25 -14.03 -15.40
N SER A 849 -11.36 -13.76 -16.11
CA SER A 849 -12.25 -14.81 -16.61
C SER A 849 -11.70 -15.58 -17.82
N LYS A 850 -10.90 -14.95 -18.69
CA LYS A 850 -10.53 -15.51 -20.00
C LYS A 850 -9.74 -16.84 -19.95
N ASN A 851 -9.16 -17.19 -18.80
CA ASN A 851 -8.27 -18.36 -18.68
C ASN A 851 -8.68 -19.34 -17.56
N GLN A 852 -9.79 -19.14 -16.85
CA GLN A 852 -10.06 -19.82 -15.56
C GLN A 852 -11.52 -20.22 -15.32
N GLU A 853 -12.33 -20.33 -16.38
CA GLU A 853 -13.81 -20.46 -16.31
C GLU A 853 -14.32 -21.61 -15.42
N GLU A 854 -13.54 -22.69 -15.23
CA GLU A 854 -13.97 -23.87 -14.45
C GLU A 854 -13.83 -23.74 -12.91
N SER A 855 -13.26 -22.63 -12.39
CA SER A 855 -12.97 -22.47 -10.94
C SER A 855 -13.51 -21.18 -10.31
N ILE A 856 -14.30 -20.40 -11.05
CA ILE A 856 -14.85 -19.12 -10.60
C ILE A 856 -16.10 -19.37 -9.75
N SER A 857 -16.08 -18.96 -8.49
CA SER A 857 -17.27 -18.81 -7.66
C SER A 857 -17.90 -17.44 -7.91
N SER A 858 -19.23 -17.39 -8.05
CA SER A 858 -20.00 -16.16 -8.28
C SER A 858 -21.21 -16.16 -7.34
N THR A 859 -21.29 -15.19 -6.42
CA THR A 859 -22.35 -15.12 -5.39
C THR A 859 -22.97 -13.72 -5.35
N PRO A 860 -24.31 -13.58 -5.45
CA PRO A 860 -24.97 -12.27 -5.32
C PRO A 860 -24.88 -11.76 -3.88
N MET A 861 -24.17 -10.65 -3.66
CA MET A 861 -23.83 -10.18 -2.30
C MET A 861 -24.38 -8.79 -1.96
N GLY A 862 -24.44 -7.89 -2.94
CA GLY A 862 -24.92 -6.52 -2.77
C GLY A 862 -26.09 -6.20 -3.70
N ILE A 863 -26.94 -5.26 -3.31
CA ILE A 863 -28.00 -4.72 -4.15
C ILE A 863 -27.70 -3.27 -4.52
N PHE A 864 -27.76 -2.95 -5.81
CA PHE A 864 -27.68 -1.59 -6.29
C PHE A 864 -29.03 -0.89 -6.11
N TRP A 865 -29.02 0.18 -5.31
CA TRP A 865 -30.17 1.01 -5.04
C TRP A 865 -30.04 2.36 -5.72
N CYS A 866 -31.17 2.85 -6.22
CA CYS A 866 -31.40 4.26 -6.47
C CYS A 866 -32.40 4.76 -5.42
N VAL A 867 -31.97 5.68 -4.56
CA VAL A 867 -32.73 6.15 -3.40
C VAL A 867 -33.34 7.51 -3.70
N PHE A 868 -34.64 7.67 -3.42
CA PHE A 868 -35.32 8.96 -3.48
C PHE A 868 -35.26 9.67 -2.13
N ASN A 869 -34.90 10.95 -2.11
CA ASN A 869 -35.18 11.76 -0.94
C ASN A 869 -36.67 12.14 -0.92
N THR A 870 -37.48 11.39 -0.18
CA THR A 870 -38.94 11.56 -0.12
C THR A 870 -39.39 12.84 0.59
N SER A 871 -38.48 13.51 1.30
CA SER A 871 -38.73 14.82 1.92
C SER A 871 -38.50 16.00 0.94
N CYS A 872 -37.91 15.74 -0.23
CA CYS A 872 -37.56 16.76 -1.21
C CYS A 872 -38.52 16.74 -2.41
N PHE A 873 -38.90 17.92 -2.88
CA PHE A 873 -39.67 18.07 -4.12
C PHE A 873 -38.85 17.64 -5.35
N PRO A 874 -39.43 16.92 -6.34
CA PRO A 874 -40.82 16.45 -6.45
C PRO A 874 -41.05 15.03 -5.90
N PHE A 875 -40.07 14.42 -5.22
CA PHE A 875 -40.12 13.03 -4.78
C PHE A 875 -40.96 12.77 -3.54
N ASN A 876 -41.57 13.79 -2.97
CA ASN A 876 -42.67 13.64 -2.02
C ASN A 876 -43.89 12.96 -2.66
N ASN A 877 -44.08 13.08 -3.98
CA ASN A 877 -45.17 12.40 -4.70
C ASN A 877 -44.87 10.90 -4.92
N MET A 878 -45.77 10.03 -4.43
CA MET A 878 -45.62 8.57 -4.53
C MET A 878 -45.77 8.06 -5.96
N LYS A 879 -46.71 8.61 -6.75
CA LYS A 879 -46.96 8.15 -8.12
C LYS A 879 -45.77 8.42 -9.03
N LEU A 880 -45.07 9.53 -8.84
CA LEU A 880 -43.81 9.82 -9.55
C LEU A 880 -42.75 8.75 -9.26
N ARG A 881 -42.56 8.37 -7.99
CA ARG A 881 -41.61 7.31 -7.61
C ARG A 881 -41.98 5.96 -8.22
N GLN A 882 -43.27 5.61 -8.21
CA GLN A 882 -43.79 4.39 -8.84
C GLN A 882 -43.59 4.40 -10.37
N ALA A 883 -43.86 5.53 -11.02
CA ALA A 883 -43.66 5.70 -12.46
C ALA A 883 -42.20 5.49 -12.85
N LEU A 884 -41.27 6.14 -12.13
CA LEU A 884 -39.82 5.97 -12.36
C LEU A 884 -39.36 4.53 -12.12
N SER A 885 -39.91 3.81 -11.14
CA SER A 885 -39.58 2.39 -10.92
C SER A 885 -40.08 1.46 -12.03
N LEU A 886 -41.31 1.69 -12.53
CA LEU A 886 -41.91 0.87 -13.58
C LEU A 886 -41.38 1.18 -14.98
N ALA A 887 -40.74 2.33 -15.17
CA ALA A 887 -40.11 2.71 -16.42
C ALA A 887 -38.89 1.85 -16.78
N ILE A 888 -38.23 1.27 -15.77
CA ILE A 888 -36.96 0.54 -15.91
C ILE A 888 -37.24 -0.95 -16.16
N ASP A 889 -36.75 -1.47 -17.29
CA ASP A 889 -36.60 -2.91 -17.51
C ASP A 889 -35.25 -3.35 -16.94
N ARG A 890 -35.29 -3.99 -15.78
CA ARG A 890 -34.09 -4.38 -15.02
C ARG A 890 -33.38 -5.53 -15.70
N LYS A 891 -34.11 -6.43 -16.38
CA LYS A 891 -33.51 -7.55 -17.11
C LYS A 891 -32.65 -7.02 -18.25
N GLN A 892 -33.24 -6.13 -19.07
CA GLN A 892 -32.52 -5.47 -20.16
C GLN A 892 -31.35 -4.63 -19.63
N LEU A 893 -31.53 -3.92 -18.50
CA LEU A 893 -30.46 -3.15 -17.88
C LEU A 893 -29.30 -4.05 -17.47
N THR A 894 -29.57 -5.19 -16.82
CA THR A 894 -28.51 -6.12 -16.37
C THR A 894 -27.78 -6.84 -17.51
N GLU A 895 -28.47 -7.16 -18.61
CA GLU A 895 -27.83 -7.77 -19.80
C GLU A 895 -26.83 -6.81 -20.47
N ASN A 896 -27.06 -5.50 -20.33
CA ASN A 896 -26.18 -4.45 -20.87
C ASN A 896 -25.02 -4.08 -19.93
N LEU A 897 -24.93 -4.67 -18.73
CA LEU A 897 -23.82 -4.41 -17.82
C LEU A 897 -22.58 -5.22 -18.21
N GLN A 898 -21.40 -4.59 -18.17
CA GLN A 898 -20.11 -5.25 -18.46
C GLN A 898 -19.65 -6.25 -17.38
N TYR A 899 -20.49 -6.56 -16.38
CA TYR A 899 -20.20 -7.42 -15.25
C TYR A 899 -21.45 -8.19 -14.82
N ASP A 900 -21.24 -9.27 -14.08
CA ASP A 900 -22.29 -10.24 -13.72
C ASP A 900 -23.24 -9.66 -12.67
N ALA A 901 -24.48 -9.47 -13.07
CA ALA A 901 -25.53 -8.94 -12.22
C ALA A 901 -26.83 -9.70 -12.45
N LEU A 902 -27.70 -9.74 -11.44
CA LEU A 902 -29.05 -10.28 -11.55
C LEU A 902 -30.06 -9.15 -11.37
N PRO A 903 -31.15 -9.09 -12.13
CA PRO A 903 -32.15 -8.05 -11.94
C PRO A 903 -32.79 -8.16 -10.55
N ALA A 904 -32.96 -7.03 -9.86
CA ALA A 904 -33.50 -7.01 -8.50
C ALA A 904 -34.97 -6.59 -8.47
N SER A 905 -35.83 -7.46 -7.92
CA SER A 905 -37.28 -7.19 -7.81
C SER A 905 -37.67 -6.48 -6.52
N THR A 906 -36.87 -6.60 -5.46
CA THR A 906 -37.17 -6.04 -4.14
C THR A 906 -35.93 -5.30 -3.61
N PRO A 907 -36.11 -4.36 -2.67
CA PRO A 907 -34.99 -3.68 -2.03
C PRO A 907 -34.18 -4.59 -1.11
N LEU A 908 -34.67 -5.78 -0.77
CA LEU A 908 -33.94 -6.72 0.08
C LEU A 908 -32.83 -7.43 -0.71
N PRO A 909 -31.71 -7.81 -0.09
CA PRO A 909 -30.76 -8.74 -0.68
C PRO A 909 -31.44 -10.02 -1.19
N LEU A 910 -30.87 -10.68 -2.19
CA LEU A 910 -31.50 -11.84 -2.83
C LEU A 910 -31.81 -12.97 -1.83
N CYS A 911 -30.91 -13.23 -0.87
CA CYS A 911 -31.12 -14.23 0.18
C CYS A 911 -32.27 -13.89 1.14
N HIS A 912 -32.69 -12.63 1.19
CA HIS A 912 -33.76 -12.12 2.06
C HIS A 912 -35.05 -11.84 1.32
N THR A 913 -35.04 -11.98 -0.01
CA THR A 913 -36.21 -11.68 -0.84
C THR A 913 -37.29 -12.74 -0.58
N MET A 914 -38.42 -12.30 -0.03
CA MET A 914 -39.54 -13.20 0.26
C MET A 914 -40.59 -13.19 -0.86
N ASN A 915 -40.69 -12.08 -1.60
CA ASN A 915 -41.65 -11.91 -2.68
C ASN A 915 -40.92 -11.55 -3.99
N HIS A 916 -40.93 -12.47 -4.96
CA HIS A 916 -40.50 -12.17 -6.32
C HIS A 916 -41.71 -11.87 -7.20
N ASP A 917 -41.82 -10.63 -7.67
CA ASP A 917 -42.75 -10.28 -8.76
C ASP A 917 -41.96 -10.14 -10.07
N PRO A 918 -42.13 -11.07 -11.04
CA PRO A 918 -41.51 -10.95 -12.36
C PRO A 918 -41.84 -9.65 -13.09
N LYS A 919 -43.01 -9.04 -12.82
CA LYS A 919 -43.43 -7.77 -13.44
C LYS A 919 -42.60 -6.58 -12.98
N GLU A 920 -42.08 -6.62 -11.75
CA GLU A 920 -41.15 -5.61 -11.24
C GLU A 920 -39.78 -5.72 -11.95
N VAL A 921 -39.39 -6.92 -12.37
CA VAL A 921 -38.13 -7.14 -13.10
C VAL A 921 -38.21 -6.60 -14.53
N SER A 922 -39.29 -6.89 -15.26
CA SER A 922 -39.46 -6.46 -16.66
C SER A 922 -39.86 -4.98 -16.81
N GLY A 923 -40.35 -4.35 -15.74
CA GLY A 923 -40.98 -3.04 -15.82
C GLY A 923 -42.34 -3.07 -16.54
N ASN A 924 -43.04 -1.93 -16.54
CA ASN A 924 -44.30 -1.73 -17.25
C ASN A 924 -44.41 -0.27 -17.72
N LYS A 925 -43.87 -0.01 -18.92
CA LYS A 925 -43.77 1.35 -19.50
C LYS A 925 -45.14 2.02 -19.70
N GLN A 926 -46.18 1.26 -20.03
CA GLN A 926 -47.55 1.81 -20.19
C GLN A 926 -48.11 2.34 -18.87
N THR A 927 -47.99 1.55 -17.80
CA THR A 927 -48.44 1.95 -16.46
C THR A 927 -47.57 3.09 -15.91
N ALA A 928 -46.27 3.07 -16.23
CA ALA A 928 -45.33 4.12 -15.86
C ALA A 928 -45.73 5.48 -16.45
N ILE A 929 -46.08 5.55 -17.75
CA ILE A 929 -46.57 6.78 -18.40
C ILE A 929 -47.85 7.26 -17.72
N ARG A 930 -48.83 6.38 -17.48
CA ARG A 930 -50.08 6.78 -16.81
C ARG A 930 -49.84 7.39 -15.43
N LEU A 931 -49.03 6.74 -14.60
CA LEU A 931 -48.71 7.24 -13.25
C LEU A 931 -47.90 8.53 -13.29
N PHE A 932 -47.07 8.74 -14.31
CA PHE A 932 -46.33 9.98 -14.49
C PHE A 932 -47.25 11.15 -14.85
N GLU A 933 -48.23 10.96 -15.74
CA GLU A 933 -49.24 11.98 -16.04
C GLU A 933 -50.09 12.33 -14.81
N GLU A 934 -50.56 11.31 -14.07
CA GLU A 934 -51.27 11.54 -12.80
C GLU A 934 -50.41 12.31 -11.78
N ALA A 935 -49.09 12.04 -11.74
CA ALA A 935 -48.18 12.77 -10.87
C ALA A 935 -47.97 14.23 -11.31
N LEU A 936 -47.94 14.51 -12.63
CA LEU A 936 -47.88 15.87 -13.15
C LEU A 936 -49.13 16.68 -12.78
N GLU A 937 -50.31 16.08 -12.89
CA GLU A 937 -51.58 16.67 -12.46
C GLU A 937 -51.58 16.97 -10.95
N GLU A 938 -51.18 16.00 -10.11
CA GLU A 938 -51.11 16.17 -8.66
C GLU A 938 -50.08 17.22 -8.22
N LEU A 939 -48.98 17.36 -8.94
CA LEU A 939 -47.92 18.34 -8.66
C LEU A 939 -48.20 19.71 -9.27
N GLY A 940 -49.24 19.85 -10.12
CA GLY A 940 -49.52 21.08 -10.86
C GLY A 940 -48.39 21.45 -11.84
N LEU A 941 -47.67 20.46 -12.36
CA LEU A 941 -46.54 20.65 -13.26
C LEU A 941 -46.91 20.25 -14.70
N THR A 942 -46.28 20.91 -15.66
CA THR A 942 -46.22 20.45 -17.04
C THR A 942 -44.84 19.88 -17.32
N ARG A 943 -44.69 19.06 -18.37
CA ARG A 943 -43.36 18.57 -18.79
C ARG A 943 -42.34 19.68 -19.05
N LYS A 944 -42.78 20.89 -19.42
CA LYS A 944 -41.91 22.07 -19.63
C LYS A 944 -41.50 22.76 -18.33
N THR A 945 -42.32 22.69 -17.28
CA THR A 945 -42.05 23.30 -15.98
C THR A 945 -41.47 22.30 -14.97
N PHE A 946 -41.26 21.05 -15.38
CA PHE A 946 -40.69 20.01 -14.53
C PHE A 946 -39.21 20.32 -14.23
N PRO A 947 -38.77 20.27 -12.97
CA PRO A 947 -37.40 20.64 -12.61
C PRO A 947 -36.37 19.64 -13.17
N VAL A 948 -35.16 20.14 -13.44
CA VAL A 948 -34.00 19.27 -13.68
C VAL A 948 -33.69 18.52 -12.39
N LEU A 949 -33.62 17.19 -12.47
CA LEU A 949 -33.40 16.33 -11.30
C LEU A 949 -31.93 15.96 -11.15
N ASN A 950 -31.40 16.07 -9.94
CA ASN A 950 -30.01 15.74 -9.65
C ASN A 950 -29.86 14.31 -9.13
N ILE A 951 -29.05 13.48 -9.82
CA ILE A 951 -28.63 12.16 -9.36
C ILE A 951 -27.19 12.26 -8.86
N ILE A 952 -26.98 12.02 -7.57
CA ILE A 952 -25.65 11.98 -6.96
C ILE A 952 -25.17 10.53 -6.83
N TYR A 953 -23.86 10.32 -6.96
CA TYR A 953 -23.25 9.02 -6.74
C TYR A 953 -21.81 9.16 -6.27
N SER A 954 -21.28 8.13 -5.60
CA SER A 954 -19.86 8.09 -5.26
C SER A 954 -19.04 7.58 -6.44
N ASN A 955 -17.92 8.24 -6.76
CA ASN A 955 -17.11 7.97 -7.94
C ASN A 955 -16.77 6.47 -8.08
N SER A 956 -17.34 5.85 -9.11
CA SER A 956 -17.12 4.47 -9.54
C SER A 956 -17.75 4.29 -10.91
N ASN A 957 -17.03 3.64 -11.83
CA ASN A 957 -17.51 3.36 -13.19
C ASN A 957 -18.87 2.63 -13.19
N ILE A 958 -19.10 1.77 -12.18
CA ILE A 958 -20.35 1.02 -12.04
C ILE A 958 -21.52 1.94 -11.69
N ARG A 959 -21.32 2.84 -10.71
CA ARG A 959 -22.37 3.75 -10.26
C ARG A 959 -22.65 4.84 -11.29
N GLU A 960 -21.61 5.35 -11.96
CA GLU A 960 -21.75 6.31 -13.04
C GLU A 960 -22.54 5.73 -14.21
N SER A 961 -22.10 4.58 -14.75
CA SER A 961 -22.74 3.95 -15.90
C SER A 961 -24.20 3.60 -15.62
N SER A 962 -24.48 3.03 -14.44
CA SER A 962 -25.84 2.68 -14.00
C SER A 962 -26.72 3.92 -13.82
N SER A 963 -26.20 4.99 -13.17
CA SER A 963 -26.95 6.25 -12.98
C SER A 963 -27.31 6.90 -14.31
N LEU A 964 -26.38 6.88 -15.27
CA LEU A 964 -26.65 7.34 -16.63
C LEU A 964 -27.73 6.48 -17.30
N MET A 965 -27.77 5.14 -17.08
CA MET A 965 -28.76 4.24 -17.73
C MET A 965 -30.16 4.60 -17.27
N LEU A 966 -30.32 4.79 -15.95
CA LEU A 966 -31.59 5.20 -15.36
C LEU A 966 -32.06 6.54 -15.90
N ALA A 967 -31.18 7.56 -15.92
CA ALA A 967 -31.51 8.88 -16.43
C ALA A 967 -31.95 8.84 -17.90
N GLN A 968 -31.29 8.04 -18.75
CA GLN A 968 -31.65 7.90 -20.16
C GLN A 968 -33.00 7.21 -20.37
N GLU A 969 -33.28 6.11 -19.66
CA GLU A 969 -34.59 5.44 -19.77
C GLU A 969 -35.72 6.36 -19.32
N TRP A 970 -35.53 7.13 -18.25
CA TRP A 970 -36.50 8.10 -17.78
C TRP A 970 -36.66 9.29 -18.73
N GLN A 971 -35.57 9.84 -19.25
CA GLN A 971 -35.61 10.92 -20.22
C GLN A 971 -36.32 10.49 -21.51
N LYS A 972 -36.04 9.29 -22.01
CA LYS A 972 -36.68 8.72 -23.20
C LYS A 972 -38.18 8.52 -23.01
N LEU A 973 -38.62 8.06 -21.83
CA LEU A 973 -40.01 7.73 -21.58
C LEU A 973 -40.87 8.95 -21.19
N PHE A 974 -40.32 9.86 -20.38
CA PHE A 974 -41.07 10.95 -19.75
C PHE A 974 -40.70 12.35 -20.27
N ASN A 975 -39.62 12.48 -21.05
CA ASN A 975 -39.10 13.76 -21.54
C ASN A 975 -38.73 14.75 -20.42
N ILE A 976 -38.10 14.25 -19.35
CA ILE A 976 -37.58 15.02 -18.22
C ILE A 976 -36.05 15.03 -18.21
N GLN A 977 -35.45 16.09 -17.66
CA GLN A 977 -34.00 16.30 -17.66
C GLN A 977 -33.36 15.87 -16.34
N PHE A 978 -32.16 15.30 -16.42
CA PHE A 978 -31.35 14.90 -15.26
C PHE A 978 -29.95 15.50 -15.34
N GLN A 979 -29.40 15.87 -14.19
CA GLN A 979 -27.99 16.18 -14.02
C GLN A 979 -27.36 15.12 -13.11
N ILE A 980 -26.28 14.50 -13.57
CA ILE A 980 -25.62 13.40 -12.86
C ILE A 980 -24.29 13.91 -12.32
N VAL A 981 -24.09 13.81 -11.00
CA VAL A 981 -22.95 14.41 -10.31
C VAL A 981 -22.23 13.38 -9.46
N GLY A 982 -20.97 13.14 -9.80
CA GLY A 982 -20.08 12.27 -9.02
C GLY A 982 -19.41 13.03 -7.87
N TYR A 983 -19.34 12.40 -6.70
CA TYR A 983 -18.61 12.91 -5.54
C TYR A 983 -17.61 11.86 -5.02
N GLU A 984 -16.60 12.29 -4.28
CA GLU A 984 -15.79 11.39 -3.46
C GLU A 984 -16.70 10.64 -2.45
N PHE A 985 -16.34 9.40 -2.08
CA PHE A 985 -17.22 8.51 -1.29
C PHE A 985 -17.72 9.13 0.01
N HIS A 986 -16.84 9.67 0.85
CA HIS A 986 -17.24 10.29 2.11
C HIS A 986 -18.08 11.56 1.89
N SER A 987 -17.74 12.36 0.87
CA SER A 987 -18.53 13.54 0.49
C SER A 987 -19.95 13.15 0.03
N CYS A 988 -20.07 12.14 -0.84
CA CYS A 988 -21.36 11.61 -1.29
C CYS A 988 -22.17 11.09 -0.10
N LEU A 989 -21.56 10.26 0.74
CA LEU A 989 -22.21 9.69 1.92
C LEU A 989 -22.71 10.80 2.85
N ASN A 990 -21.88 11.79 3.17
CA ASN A 990 -22.27 12.93 4.00
C ASN A 990 -23.46 13.71 3.44
N LYS A 991 -23.52 13.93 2.12
CA LYS A 991 -24.69 14.55 1.48
C LYS A 991 -25.95 13.70 1.64
N MET A 992 -25.83 12.38 1.45
CA MET A 992 -26.95 11.46 1.62
C MET A 992 -27.43 11.39 3.08
N LEU A 993 -26.49 11.35 4.05
CA LEU A 993 -26.78 11.39 5.48
C LEU A 993 -27.54 12.66 5.86
N LYS A 994 -27.11 13.83 5.37
CA LYS A 994 -27.74 15.13 5.62
C LYS A 994 -29.07 15.33 4.89
N GLY A 995 -29.35 14.54 3.84
CA GLY A 995 -30.49 14.76 2.97
C GLY A 995 -30.28 15.87 1.92
N ASP A 996 -29.03 16.27 1.67
CA ASP A 996 -28.66 17.32 0.70
C ASP A 996 -28.62 16.78 -0.75
N TYR A 997 -29.67 16.07 -1.16
CA TYR A 997 -29.78 15.42 -2.47
C TYR A 997 -31.24 15.11 -2.84
N GLN A 998 -31.50 14.84 -4.13
CA GLN A 998 -32.81 14.43 -4.62
C GLN A 998 -32.85 12.93 -4.97
N LEU A 999 -31.93 12.48 -5.82
CA LEU A 999 -31.68 11.07 -6.15
C LEU A 999 -30.25 10.69 -5.79
N GLY A 1000 -30.04 9.53 -5.20
CA GLY A 1000 -28.71 9.03 -4.84
C GLY A 1000 -28.55 7.56 -5.18
N THR A 1001 -27.44 7.15 -5.81
CA THR A 1001 -27.17 5.73 -6.06
C THR A 1001 -26.11 5.16 -5.11
N LEU A 1002 -26.39 3.99 -4.54
CA LEU A 1002 -25.51 3.31 -3.59
C LEU A 1002 -25.64 1.80 -3.69
N PHE A 1003 -24.63 1.07 -3.21
CA PHE A 1003 -24.73 -0.37 -2.99
C PHE A 1003 -25.07 -0.64 -1.53
N TRP A 1004 -26.13 -1.42 -1.31
CA TRP A 1004 -26.51 -1.90 0.00
C TRP A 1004 -26.15 -3.38 0.12
N GLN A 1005 -25.59 -3.76 1.26
CA GLN A 1005 -25.25 -5.13 1.59
C GLN A 1005 -25.68 -5.38 3.03
N SER A 1006 -26.29 -6.53 3.26
CA SER A 1006 -26.57 -6.96 4.63
C SER A 1006 -25.32 -7.61 5.20
N LEU A 1007 -24.93 -7.19 6.41
CA LEU A 1007 -23.80 -7.76 7.13
C LEU A 1007 -24.24 -8.88 8.09
N ILE A 1008 -25.53 -9.18 8.13
CA ILE A 1008 -26.18 -10.21 8.96
C ILE A 1008 -27.24 -10.90 8.11
N ASP A 1009 -27.47 -12.20 8.31
CA ASP A 1009 -28.50 -12.95 7.60
C ASP A 1009 -29.93 -12.71 8.16
N ASN A 1010 -30.39 -11.46 8.18
CA ASN A 1010 -31.74 -11.12 8.63
C ASN A 1010 -32.37 -9.96 7.82
N PRO A 1011 -33.54 -10.16 7.17
CA PRO A 1011 -34.24 -9.11 6.42
C PRO A 1011 -34.58 -7.87 7.24
N LEU A 1012 -34.80 -8.03 8.55
CA LEU A 1012 -35.09 -6.93 9.46
C LEU A 1012 -33.98 -5.87 9.46
N TYR A 1013 -32.72 -6.25 9.20
CA TYR A 1013 -31.61 -5.32 9.09
C TYR A 1013 -31.83 -4.31 7.95
N THR A 1014 -32.13 -4.81 6.76
CA THR A 1014 -32.39 -3.96 5.58
C THR A 1014 -33.69 -3.18 5.73
N LEU A 1015 -34.73 -3.77 6.33
CA LEU A 1015 -36.00 -3.09 6.57
C LEU A 1015 -35.87 -1.96 7.60
N ASN A 1016 -35.11 -2.17 8.68
CA ASN A 1016 -34.87 -1.14 9.69
C ASN A 1016 -34.19 0.10 9.14
N ALA A 1017 -33.46 0.00 8.02
CA ALA A 1017 -32.88 1.15 7.33
C ALA A 1017 -33.94 2.18 6.90
N PHE A 1018 -35.21 1.80 6.76
CA PHE A 1018 -36.32 2.69 6.39
C PHE A 1018 -37.25 3.04 7.55
N LYS A 1019 -36.96 2.56 8.78
CA LYS A 1019 -37.88 2.67 9.93
C LYS A 1019 -38.01 4.10 10.45
N ASP A 1020 -36.89 4.80 10.64
CA ASP A 1020 -36.87 6.12 11.26
C ASP A 1020 -36.22 7.15 10.31
N PRO A 1021 -36.91 8.23 9.92
CA PRO A 1021 -36.38 9.24 9.00
C PRO A 1021 -35.22 10.05 9.61
N SER A 1022 -35.14 10.13 10.94
CA SER A 1022 -34.05 10.81 11.66
C SER A 1022 -32.81 9.94 11.81
N HIS A 1023 -32.94 8.63 11.56
CA HIS A 1023 -31.80 7.71 11.64
C HIS A 1023 -30.86 7.92 10.45
N GLU A 1024 -29.56 8.00 10.75
CA GLU A 1024 -28.48 8.22 9.78
C GLU A 1024 -28.54 7.31 8.55
N ILE A 1025 -28.93 6.04 8.69
CA ILE A 1025 -28.97 5.07 7.57
C ILE A 1025 -30.23 5.16 6.70
N ASN A 1026 -31.26 5.92 7.10
CA ASN A 1026 -32.44 6.15 6.28
C ASN A 1026 -32.16 7.26 5.27
N PHE A 1027 -31.42 6.89 4.21
CA PHE A 1027 -31.10 7.80 3.13
C PHE A 1027 -32.38 8.37 2.49
N ALA A 1028 -33.43 7.55 2.34
CA ALA A 1028 -34.67 7.97 1.68
C ALA A 1028 -35.46 9.07 2.40
N LYS A 1029 -35.13 9.34 3.68
CA LYS A 1029 -35.89 10.25 4.58
C LYS A 1029 -37.38 9.92 4.62
N TRP A 1030 -37.72 8.65 4.36
CA TRP A 1030 -39.10 8.17 4.26
C TRP A 1030 -39.60 7.73 5.62
N HIS A 1031 -40.90 7.88 5.83
CA HIS A 1031 -41.59 7.49 7.05
C HIS A 1031 -43.00 6.98 6.75
N ASN A 1032 -43.36 5.86 7.38
CA ASN A 1032 -44.72 5.32 7.39
C ASN A 1032 -44.99 4.67 8.75
N SER A 1033 -46.05 5.08 9.44
CA SER A 1033 -46.37 4.62 10.79
C SER A 1033 -46.75 3.14 10.86
N GLU A 1034 -47.47 2.61 9.86
CA GLU A 1034 -47.85 1.19 9.82
C GLU A 1034 -46.63 0.31 9.55
N TYR A 1035 -45.70 0.77 8.70
CA TYR A 1035 -44.42 0.10 8.48
C TYR A 1035 -43.62 -0.02 9.78
N VAL A 1036 -43.49 1.08 10.53
CA VAL A 1036 -42.79 1.08 11.84
C VAL A 1036 -43.44 0.07 12.79
N LYS A 1037 -44.78 0.11 12.90
CA LYS A 1037 -45.55 -0.80 13.75
C LYS A 1037 -45.32 -2.28 13.38
N LEU A 1038 -45.30 -2.62 12.09
CA LEU A 1038 -45.05 -3.98 11.62
C LEU A 1038 -43.63 -4.45 11.97
N LEU A 1039 -42.63 -3.57 11.86
CA LEU A 1039 -41.25 -3.89 12.26
C LEU A 1039 -41.12 -4.06 13.78
N ASP A 1040 -41.81 -3.24 14.57
CA ASP A 1040 -41.85 -3.38 16.03
C ASP A 1040 -42.50 -4.71 16.45
N LEU A 1041 -43.62 -5.09 15.81
CA LEU A 1041 -44.26 -6.39 16.03
C LEU A 1041 -43.33 -7.54 15.62
N ALA A 1042 -42.69 -7.46 14.46
CA ALA A 1042 -41.73 -8.46 14.01
C ALA A 1042 -40.52 -8.61 14.95
N GLN A 1043 -40.12 -7.54 15.62
CA GLN A 1043 -39.02 -7.53 16.58
C GLN A 1043 -39.41 -8.14 17.93
N GLN A 1044 -40.70 -8.10 18.30
CA GLN A 1044 -41.20 -8.69 19.56
C GLN A 1044 -41.70 -10.13 19.39
N GLU A 1045 -41.95 -10.57 18.16
CA GLU A 1045 -42.48 -11.89 17.84
C GLU A 1045 -41.43 -13.00 17.98
N LEU A 1046 -41.78 -14.05 18.73
CA LEU A 1046 -40.92 -15.21 18.98
C LEU A 1046 -41.17 -16.34 17.98
N ASP A 1047 -42.38 -16.45 17.44
CA ASP A 1047 -42.70 -17.45 16.41
C ASP A 1047 -42.08 -17.06 15.05
N PRO A 1048 -41.14 -17.85 14.49
CA PRO A 1048 -40.46 -17.49 13.24
C PRO A 1048 -41.43 -17.31 12.06
N LEU A 1049 -42.51 -18.09 12.00
CA LEU A 1049 -43.47 -18.01 10.89
C LEU A 1049 -44.31 -16.73 10.96
N THR A 1050 -44.77 -16.35 12.15
CA THR A 1050 -45.51 -15.10 12.37
C THR A 1050 -44.62 -13.88 12.17
N ARG A 1051 -43.38 -13.94 12.64
CA ARG A 1051 -42.36 -12.91 12.39
C ARG A 1051 -42.16 -12.67 10.89
N ILE A 1052 -41.98 -13.74 10.10
CA ILE A 1052 -41.84 -13.65 8.64
C ILE A 1052 -43.06 -12.99 7.99
N LYS A 1053 -44.28 -13.25 8.47
CA LYS A 1053 -45.50 -12.59 7.96
C LYS A 1053 -45.48 -11.08 8.18
N PHE A 1054 -45.05 -10.61 9.35
CA PHE A 1054 -44.92 -9.17 9.62
C PHE A 1054 -43.87 -8.52 8.73
N LEU A 1055 -42.70 -9.16 8.57
CA LEU A 1055 -41.63 -8.67 7.69
C LEU A 1055 -42.07 -8.62 6.22
N ALA A 1056 -42.82 -9.63 5.76
CA ALA A 1056 -43.38 -9.65 4.41
C ALA A 1056 -44.45 -8.57 4.21
N ALA A 1057 -45.26 -8.27 5.23
CA ALA A 1057 -46.21 -7.16 5.19
C ALA A 1057 -45.49 -5.80 5.12
N ALA A 1058 -44.43 -5.62 5.89
CA ALA A 1058 -43.59 -4.42 5.85
C ALA A 1058 -42.92 -4.26 4.48
N GLU A 1059 -42.35 -5.35 3.92
CA GLU A 1059 -41.77 -5.37 2.57
C GLU A 1059 -42.78 -4.93 1.51
N ARG A 1060 -44.05 -5.37 1.59
CA ARG A 1060 -45.10 -4.95 0.65
C ARG A 1060 -45.37 -3.44 0.70
N ILE A 1061 -45.35 -2.81 1.87
CA ILE A 1061 -45.49 -1.35 1.99
C ILE A 1061 -44.31 -0.67 1.29
N LEU A 1062 -43.09 -1.15 1.53
CA LEU A 1062 -41.87 -0.60 0.94
C LEU A 1062 -41.88 -0.73 -0.59
N ILE A 1063 -42.29 -1.89 -1.12
CA ILE A 1063 -42.46 -2.13 -2.56
C ILE A 1063 -43.58 -1.25 -3.14
N LYS A 1064 -44.67 -1.01 -2.40
CA LYS A 1064 -45.78 -0.18 -2.86
C LYS A 1064 -45.41 1.31 -2.91
N GLU A 1065 -44.79 1.85 -1.86
CA GLU A 1065 -44.51 3.29 -1.75
C GLU A 1065 -43.20 3.72 -2.41
N LYS A 1066 -42.33 2.75 -2.78
CA LYS A 1066 -41.10 2.96 -3.54
C LYS A 1066 -40.21 4.10 -3.01
N PRO A 1067 -39.81 4.15 -1.73
CA PRO A 1067 -38.80 5.11 -1.27
C PRO A 1067 -37.40 4.82 -1.84
N VAL A 1068 -37.19 3.60 -2.33
CA VAL A 1068 -35.97 3.15 -3.01
C VAL A 1068 -36.35 2.30 -4.22
N LEU A 1069 -35.55 2.38 -5.29
CA LEU A 1069 -35.62 1.48 -6.43
C LEU A 1069 -34.49 0.45 -6.33
N PRO A 1070 -34.82 -0.84 -6.20
CA PRO A 1070 -33.86 -1.89 -6.47
C PRO A 1070 -33.59 -1.94 -7.98
N ILE A 1071 -32.32 -2.05 -8.39
CA ILE A 1071 -31.96 -2.17 -9.82
C ILE A 1071 -31.43 -3.58 -10.11
N PHE A 1072 -30.32 -3.97 -9.49
CA PHE A 1072 -29.70 -5.29 -9.68
C PHE A 1072 -28.94 -5.76 -8.44
N TYR A 1073 -28.77 -7.07 -8.32
CA TYR A 1073 -27.85 -7.72 -7.39
C TYR A 1073 -26.47 -7.85 -8.04
N GLU A 1074 -25.44 -7.31 -7.40
CA GLU A 1074 -24.04 -7.51 -7.80
C GLU A 1074 -23.59 -8.92 -7.40
N LYS A 1075 -23.05 -9.66 -8.36
CA LYS A 1075 -22.38 -10.92 -8.06
C LYS A 1075 -20.90 -10.68 -7.81
N GLU A 1076 -20.45 -11.08 -6.63
CA GLU A 1076 -19.05 -11.11 -6.28
C GLU A 1076 -18.39 -12.36 -6.82
N ARG A 1077 -17.27 -12.17 -7.51
CA ARG A 1077 -16.51 -13.24 -8.13
C ARG A 1077 -15.18 -13.44 -7.41
N ASN A 1078 -14.84 -14.71 -7.23
CA ASN A 1078 -13.53 -15.13 -6.75
C ASN A 1078 -13.10 -16.43 -7.42
N VAL A 1079 -11.81 -16.67 -7.41
CA VAL A 1079 -11.20 -17.91 -7.89
C VAL A 1079 -10.10 -18.31 -6.94
N LYS A 1080 -10.04 -19.60 -6.67
CA LYS A 1080 -9.03 -20.21 -5.79
C LYS A 1080 -8.35 -21.36 -6.50
N LYS A 1081 -7.07 -21.60 -6.17
CA LYS A 1081 -6.35 -22.76 -6.67
C LYS A 1081 -7.01 -24.06 -6.20
N HIS A 1082 -7.01 -25.08 -7.06
CA HIS A 1082 -7.65 -26.37 -6.78
C HIS A 1082 -7.07 -27.10 -5.56
N HIS A 1083 -5.79 -26.88 -5.24
CA HIS A 1083 -5.13 -27.44 -4.08
C HIS A 1083 -5.63 -26.85 -2.76
N ILE A 1084 -6.32 -25.69 -2.77
CA ILE A 1084 -6.88 -25.11 -1.55
C ILE A 1084 -8.21 -25.77 -1.22
N LYS A 1085 -8.26 -26.45 -0.07
CA LYS A 1085 -9.45 -27.14 0.41
C LYS A 1085 -9.97 -26.52 1.71
N ASN A 1086 -11.26 -26.76 1.97
CA ASN A 1086 -11.94 -26.46 3.22
C ASN A 1086 -11.93 -24.96 3.63
N VAL A 1087 -12.06 -24.09 2.64
CA VAL A 1087 -12.31 -22.64 2.83
C VAL A 1087 -13.81 -22.41 2.90
N TYR A 1088 -14.27 -21.71 3.93
CA TYR A 1088 -15.67 -21.29 4.05
C TYR A 1088 -15.84 -19.87 3.47
N TYR A 1089 -16.82 -19.72 2.59
CA TYR A 1089 -17.22 -18.46 1.98
C TYR A 1089 -18.64 -18.16 2.42
N SER A 1090 -18.84 -17.05 3.15
CA SER A 1090 -20.18 -16.67 3.58
C SER A 1090 -20.99 -16.18 2.39
N GLN A 1091 -22.10 -16.84 2.08
CA GLN A 1091 -23.00 -16.45 0.99
C GLN A 1091 -23.85 -15.22 1.31
N THR A 1092 -23.93 -14.83 2.58
CA THR A 1092 -24.77 -13.74 3.08
C THR A 1092 -23.97 -12.47 3.34
N THR A 1093 -22.76 -12.62 3.90
CA THR A 1093 -21.92 -11.48 4.32
C THR A 1093 -20.65 -11.33 3.49
N GLY A 1094 -20.29 -12.33 2.68
CA GLY A 1094 -19.19 -12.29 1.71
C GLY A 1094 -17.78 -12.43 2.29
N TYR A 1095 -17.60 -12.49 3.61
CA TYR A 1095 -16.26 -12.73 4.16
C TYR A 1095 -15.82 -14.17 3.90
N VAL A 1096 -14.51 -14.38 3.98
CA VAL A 1096 -13.88 -15.71 3.85
C VAL A 1096 -13.24 -16.12 5.17
N ASP A 1097 -13.39 -17.39 5.52
CA ASP A 1097 -12.76 -17.98 6.68
C ASP A 1097 -11.75 -19.07 6.27
N PHE A 1098 -10.49 -18.83 6.66
CA PHE A 1098 -9.35 -19.70 6.38
C PHE A 1098 -8.91 -20.57 7.58
N LYS A 1099 -9.61 -20.53 8.72
CA LYS A 1099 -9.24 -21.30 9.93
C LYS A 1099 -9.01 -22.78 9.62
N SER A 1100 -9.95 -23.40 8.90
CA SER A 1100 -10.00 -24.84 8.62
C SER A 1100 -9.32 -25.21 7.29
N CYS A 1101 -8.72 -24.23 6.62
CA CYS A 1101 -8.12 -24.37 5.30
C CYS A 1101 -6.89 -25.30 5.36
N TYR A 1102 -6.66 -26.06 4.29
CA TYR A 1102 -5.43 -26.83 4.10
C TYR A 1102 -5.04 -26.90 2.62
N ILE A 1103 -3.75 -27.12 2.39
CA ILE A 1103 -3.17 -27.28 1.04
C ILE A 1103 -3.09 -28.77 0.73
N GLN A 1104 -3.88 -29.23 -0.24
CA GLN A 1104 -3.88 -30.58 -0.80
C GLN A 1104 -3.09 -30.56 -2.12
N ARG A 1105 -1.82 -30.92 -2.07
CA ARG A 1105 -0.97 -31.03 -3.27
C ARG A 1105 -1.19 -32.32 -4.02
#